data_AF-F0T0B4-F1
#
_entry.id   AF-F0T0B4-F1
#
_cell.length_a   1.000
_cell.length_b   1.000
_cell.length_c   1.000
_cell.angle_alpha   90.00
_cell.angle_beta   90.00
_cell.angle_gamma   90.00
#
_symmetry.space_group_name_H-M   'P 1'
#
loop_
_entity.id
_entity.type
_entity.pdbx_description
1 polymer ?
#
loop_
_entity_poly.entity_id
_entity_poly.type
_entity_poly.pdbx_seq_one_letter_code
_entity_poly.pdbx_strand_id
1 'polypeptide(L)'
;MRKRILSFLLASCMVLSLALSVTGCSTETGPTALWEAGNTRNKIVILSDIHLGIDDRYTETLKNRPFFIEFLRRLQSTTDVRELVINGDFLDDWFLPVYYPAYTDAAQFYKDAITTNQAVFDELNNIIKSGIKLVYIPGNHDMTLAADILQEAVPDIVQAWDADGLGLYYTGDRNEIAIEHGHRYDVFSAPDTVTNAQLCGNDDTILPPGYFYARYGATWVLEGRPQVERNLPVITNIPDKSDVDQYGAYMYYQILKSVSERLTPNEGLEKKIFDMRIAGFNDAYTYLDFYPAQQADGTISAPVLFKNIQRTWAERQAINKVKVPNSFLEAVAGTLDGEYFFSQAKAQYLNNPEENVDVVVFGHTHVPAYHSLDNGKYYINEGTWIDHNTLYPDAERTFAVITTGEKTTAGLYQYEEDGSVTDITANVGKEKEEPTAAESSFAKASFDTKALANYGDASTQARYVEVGGLGNDEIQAKLNKGLKTFCLAPTSSAEKDTTYDIRPVFEVVGGDLLSIRTYNTAYAAGAAYPVNSIRTQLFSLTTGEQDAANLWDFIKDKGTLRQLILDRKFGFAPAVVDGELPEELKAAAYKKLAESMDTPEFGAQFYFGDGGRLNVWCDGDNHATGDYWEFDIPVTDLAGVAADRLLPIIDALKKLGN
;
A
#
# COMPACT_ATOMS: atom_id res chain seq x y z
N MET A 1 -15.62 26.39 -81.13
CA MET A 1 -14.79 25.25 -80.66
C MET A 1 -14.36 25.32 -79.18
N ARG A 2 -15.11 25.98 -78.27
CA ARG A 2 -14.81 25.95 -76.82
C ARG A 2 -15.93 25.37 -75.92
N LYS A 3 -17.09 25.01 -76.49
CA LYS A 3 -18.20 24.37 -75.74
C LYS A 3 -18.39 22.87 -76.01
N ARG A 4 -17.65 22.27 -76.95
CA ARG A 4 -17.71 20.81 -77.24
C ARG A 4 -16.57 20.00 -76.62
N ILE A 5 -15.55 20.65 -76.07
CA ILE A 5 -14.42 19.98 -75.40
C ILE A 5 -14.72 19.75 -73.90
N LEU A 6 -15.58 20.57 -73.29
CA LEU A 6 -15.94 20.42 -71.87
C LEU A 6 -16.86 19.20 -71.62
N SER A 7 -17.73 18.86 -72.57
CA SER A 7 -18.68 17.74 -72.43
C SER A 7 -18.04 16.36 -72.60
N PHE A 8 -16.88 16.27 -73.27
CA PHE A 8 -16.15 15.00 -73.41
C PHE A 8 -15.21 14.71 -72.22
N LEU A 9 -14.70 15.74 -71.53
CA LEU A 9 -13.91 15.52 -70.31
C LEU A 9 -14.79 15.13 -69.10
N LEU A 10 -16.02 15.61 -69.01
CA LEU A 10 -16.93 15.23 -67.92
C LEU A 10 -17.48 13.79 -68.05
N ALA A 11 -17.68 13.31 -69.28
CA ALA A 11 -18.11 11.92 -69.50
C ALA A 11 -16.99 10.89 -69.28
N SER A 12 -15.72 11.25 -69.59
CA SER A 12 -14.59 10.34 -69.35
C SER A 12 -14.20 10.24 -67.87
N CYS A 13 -14.45 11.29 -67.07
CA CYS A 13 -14.22 11.22 -65.62
C CYS A 13 -15.31 10.44 -64.89
N MET A 14 -16.57 10.43 -65.35
CA MET A 14 -17.62 9.62 -64.70
C MET A 14 -17.47 8.12 -64.96
N VAL A 15 -16.91 7.69 -66.10
CA VAL A 15 -16.68 6.27 -66.37
C VAL A 15 -15.40 5.74 -65.70
N LEU A 16 -14.38 6.58 -65.50
CA LEU A 16 -13.21 6.20 -64.67
C LEU A 16 -13.53 6.20 -63.16
N SER A 17 -14.53 6.97 -62.71
CA SER A 17 -14.97 6.97 -61.30
C SER A 17 -15.85 5.76 -60.93
N LEU A 18 -16.50 5.14 -61.92
CA LEU A 18 -17.33 3.94 -61.72
C LEU A 18 -16.55 2.62 -61.92
N ALA A 19 -15.32 2.67 -62.46
CA ALA A 19 -14.47 1.49 -62.66
C ALA A 19 -13.35 1.34 -61.62
N LEU A 20 -13.15 2.34 -60.75
CA LEU A 20 -12.26 2.27 -59.58
C LEU A 20 -13.01 2.02 -58.26
N SER A 21 -14.31 1.76 -58.32
CA SER A 21 -15.19 1.50 -57.17
C SER A 21 -15.54 0.01 -56.98
N VAL A 22 -14.75 -0.91 -57.56
CA VAL A 22 -14.97 -2.38 -57.43
C VAL A 22 -13.74 -3.15 -56.92
N THR A 23 -12.72 -2.48 -56.39
CA THR A 23 -11.60 -3.15 -55.70
C THR A 23 -11.33 -2.44 -54.38
N GLY A 24 -11.97 -2.96 -53.32
CA GLY A 24 -11.90 -2.39 -51.99
C GLY A 24 -13.19 -2.48 -51.21
N CYS A 25 -14.04 -3.49 -51.45
CA CYS A 25 -14.87 -4.00 -50.36
C CYS A 25 -13.92 -4.74 -49.42
N SER A 26 -13.14 -4.00 -48.64
CA SER A 26 -12.80 -4.49 -47.31
C SER A 26 -14.15 -4.61 -46.63
N THR A 27 -14.61 -5.84 -46.45
CA THR A 27 -15.48 -6.13 -45.33
C THR A 27 -14.87 -5.40 -44.15
N GLU A 28 -15.54 -4.38 -43.60
CA GLU A 28 -15.23 -3.95 -42.25
C GLU A 28 -15.52 -5.16 -41.37
N THR A 29 -14.51 -6.02 -41.25
CA THR A 29 -14.47 -7.03 -40.22
C THR A 29 -14.55 -6.23 -38.95
N GLY A 30 -15.67 -6.38 -38.23
CA GLY A 30 -15.82 -5.77 -36.92
C GLY A 30 -14.62 -6.08 -36.02
N PRO A 31 -14.48 -5.35 -34.90
CA PRO A 31 -13.36 -5.50 -33.98
C PRO A 31 -13.11 -6.98 -33.66
N THR A 32 -11.85 -7.41 -33.77
CA THR A 32 -11.45 -8.79 -33.51
C THR A 32 -11.65 -9.14 -32.04
N ALA A 33 -11.97 -10.39 -31.73
CA ALA A 33 -12.11 -10.83 -30.32
C ALA A 33 -10.80 -10.61 -29.54
N LEU A 34 -10.89 -10.46 -28.21
CA LEU A 34 -9.72 -10.31 -27.33
C LEU A 34 -8.83 -11.58 -27.35
N TRP A 35 -9.45 -12.75 -27.46
CA TRP A 35 -8.80 -14.06 -27.60
C TRP A 35 -9.64 -15.00 -28.48
N GLU A 36 -9.10 -16.18 -28.80
CA GLU A 36 -9.88 -17.24 -29.43
C GLU A 36 -10.92 -17.79 -28.44
N ALA A 37 -12.19 -17.43 -28.66
CA ALA A 37 -13.29 -17.80 -27.77
C ALA A 37 -13.54 -19.31 -27.75
N GLY A 38 -13.77 -19.85 -26.55
CA GLY A 38 -14.22 -21.23 -26.38
C GLY A 38 -15.67 -21.47 -26.83
N ASN A 39 -16.09 -22.75 -26.81
CA ASN A 39 -17.47 -23.14 -27.16
C ASN A 39 -18.49 -22.90 -26.02
N THR A 40 -18.04 -22.49 -24.84
CA THR A 40 -18.88 -22.33 -23.64
C THR A 40 -18.76 -20.90 -23.13
N ARG A 41 -19.89 -20.28 -22.81
CA ARG A 41 -19.95 -18.89 -22.34
C ARG A 41 -19.84 -18.80 -20.82
N ASN A 42 -18.65 -19.05 -20.30
CA ASN A 42 -18.36 -19.22 -18.87
C ASN A 42 -17.26 -18.29 -18.32
N LYS A 43 -16.85 -17.26 -19.08
CA LYS A 43 -15.86 -16.29 -18.61
C LYS A 43 -16.51 -15.04 -18.04
N ILE A 44 -16.00 -14.58 -16.91
CA ILE A 44 -16.31 -13.30 -16.28
C ILE A 44 -15.07 -12.43 -16.39
N VAL A 45 -15.22 -11.27 -17.02
CA VAL A 45 -14.18 -10.24 -17.09
C VAL A 45 -14.47 -9.23 -16.00
N ILE A 46 -13.46 -8.87 -15.22
CA ILE A 46 -13.57 -7.94 -14.10
C ILE A 46 -12.43 -6.91 -14.28
N LEU A 47 -12.74 -5.63 -14.07
CA LEU A 47 -11.76 -4.56 -14.04
C LEU A 47 -12.22 -3.43 -13.11
N SER A 48 -11.29 -2.60 -12.63
CA SER A 48 -11.55 -1.50 -11.69
C SER A 48 -10.66 -0.29 -12.03
N ASP A 49 -10.78 0.77 -11.22
CA ASP A 49 -9.81 1.88 -11.20
C ASP A 49 -9.63 2.51 -12.60
N ILE A 50 -10.75 2.88 -13.23
CA ILE A 50 -10.79 3.53 -14.55
C ILE A 50 -10.67 5.05 -14.41
N HIS A 51 -11.24 5.67 -13.37
CA HIS A 51 -11.12 7.10 -13.09
C HIS A 51 -11.51 8.04 -14.24
N LEU A 52 -12.69 7.81 -14.83
CA LEU A 52 -13.26 8.73 -15.82
C LEU A 52 -13.65 10.06 -15.14
N GLY A 53 -12.88 11.10 -15.42
CA GLY A 53 -13.12 12.43 -14.85
C GLY A 53 -14.15 13.24 -15.63
N ILE A 54 -14.69 14.26 -14.97
CA ILE A 54 -15.61 15.25 -15.57
C ILE A 54 -14.95 16.14 -16.63
N ASP A 55 -13.62 16.27 -16.62
CA ASP A 55 -12.84 17.12 -17.54
C ASP A 55 -11.50 16.47 -17.88
N ASP A 56 -11.14 16.54 -19.15
CA ASP A 56 -9.91 15.94 -19.68
C ASP A 56 -8.63 16.59 -19.16
N ARG A 57 -8.71 17.79 -18.56
CA ARG A 57 -7.54 18.47 -17.99
C ARG A 57 -7.00 17.79 -16.74
N TYR A 58 -7.81 16.97 -16.06
CA TYR A 58 -7.42 16.35 -14.80
C TYR A 58 -7.87 14.90 -14.63
N THR A 59 -8.62 14.31 -15.56
CA THR A 59 -8.86 12.86 -15.54
C THR A 59 -7.55 12.06 -15.53
N GLU A 60 -7.53 10.97 -14.77
CA GLU A 60 -6.34 10.10 -14.68
C GLU A 60 -6.27 9.06 -15.81
N THR A 61 -7.24 9.01 -16.73
CA THR A 61 -7.31 7.99 -17.81
C THR A 61 -7.36 8.59 -19.23
N LEU A 62 -6.87 9.81 -19.44
CA LEU A 62 -6.97 10.47 -20.75
C LEU A 62 -6.30 9.67 -21.88
N LYS A 63 -5.07 9.17 -21.64
CA LYS A 63 -4.28 8.36 -22.57
C LYS A 63 -4.90 6.98 -22.75
N ASN A 64 -5.41 6.37 -21.67
CA ASN A 64 -5.93 5.01 -21.65
C ASN A 64 -7.40 4.89 -22.09
N ARG A 65 -8.17 5.98 -22.12
CA ARG A 65 -9.59 6.00 -22.52
C ARG A 65 -9.84 5.44 -23.93
N PRO A 66 -9.07 5.80 -24.98
CA PRO A 66 -9.24 5.19 -26.30
C PRO A 66 -8.97 3.68 -26.32
N PHE A 67 -8.01 3.20 -25.52
CA PHE A 67 -7.73 1.77 -25.37
C PHE A 67 -8.86 1.05 -24.65
N PHE A 68 -9.47 1.69 -23.63
CA PHE A 68 -10.64 1.15 -22.95
C PHE A 68 -11.85 1.02 -23.89
N ILE A 69 -12.11 2.03 -24.72
CA ILE A 69 -13.17 1.97 -25.76
C ILE A 69 -12.92 0.80 -26.72
N GLU A 70 -11.68 0.62 -27.19
CA GLU A 70 -11.33 -0.50 -28.07
C GLU A 70 -11.44 -1.85 -27.36
N PHE A 71 -11.00 -1.95 -26.11
CA PHE A 71 -11.17 -3.13 -25.28
C PHE A 71 -12.65 -3.54 -25.19
N LEU A 72 -13.55 -2.60 -24.89
CA LEU A 72 -15.00 -2.85 -24.86
C LEU A 72 -15.53 -3.31 -26.23
N ARG A 73 -15.10 -2.70 -27.33
CA ARG A 73 -15.48 -3.12 -28.69
C ARG A 73 -15.08 -4.55 -29.00
N ARG A 74 -13.87 -4.95 -28.62
CA ARG A 74 -13.37 -6.30 -28.84
C ARG A 74 -14.01 -7.32 -27.91
N LEU A 75 -14.35 -6.91 -26.70
CA LEU A 75 -15.10 -7.73 -25.75
C LEU A 75 -16.48 -8.11 -26.29
N GLN A 76 -17.16 -7.22 -27.03
CA GLN A 76 -18.43 -7.52 -27.72
C GLN A 76 -18.32 -8.70 -28.70
N SER A 77 -17.15 -8.90 -29.32
CA SER A 77 -16.85 -10.01 -30.24
C SER A 77 -16.32 -11.26 -29.54
N THR A 78 -16.08 -11.23 -28.23
CA THR A 78 -15.45 -12.31 -27.46
C THR A 78 -16.53 -13.21 -26.84
N THR A 79 -17.00 -14.19 -27.63
CA THR A 79 -18.29 -14.88 -27.41
C THR A 79 -18.36 -15.83 -26.21
N ASP A 80 -17.23 -16.16 -25.57
CA ASP A 80 -17.18 -16.99 -24.36
C ASP A 80 -17.30 -16.18 -23.06
N VAL A 81 -17.35 -14.84 -23.14
CA VAL A 81 -17.59 -13.95 -21.99
C VAL A 81 -19.09 -13.79 -21.73
N ARG A 82 -19.51 -14.04 -20.48
CA ARG A 82 -20.90 -13.86 -20.02
C ARG A 82 -21.12 -12.56 -19.23
N GLU A 83 -20.10 -12.10 -18.52
CA GLU A 83 -20.17 -10.97 -17.61
C GLU A 83 -18.96 -10.04 -17.81
N LEU A 84 -19.22 -8.73 -17.79
CA LEU A 84 -18.24 -7.69 -17.53
C LEU A 84 -18.61 -7.04 -16.19
N VAL A 85 -17.68 -7.00 -15.25
CA VAL A 85 -17.86 -6.38 -13.93
C VAL A 85 -16.91 -5.18 -13.84
N ILE A 86 -17.46 -4.00 -13.56
CA ILE A 86 -16.72 -2.80 -13.21
C ILE A 86 -16.68 -2.73 -11.68
N ASN A 87 -15.54 -3.08 -11.10
CA ASN A 87 -15.34 -3.25 -9.67
C ASN A 87 -14.81 -1.98 -8.98
N GLY A 88 -15.59 -0.89 -9.07
CA GLY A 88 -15.29 0.37 -8.40
C GLY A 88 -14.36 1.32 -9.15
N ASP A 89 -14.34 2.56 -8.67
CA ASP A 89 -13.54 3.67 -9.17
C ASP A 89 -13.71 3.88 -10.68
N PHE A 90 -14.98 3.95 -11.11
CA PHE A 90 -15.36 4.13 -12.51
C PHE A 90 -15.42 5.60 -12.91
N LEU A 91 -16.24 6.39 -12.21
CA LEU A 91 -16.41 7.84 -12.42
C LEU A 91 -15.72 8.61 -11.29
N ASP A 92 -14.82 9.53 -11.60
CA ASP A 92 -13.96 10.14 -10.57
C ASP A 92 -14.52 11.48 -10.04
N ASP A 93 -14.91 11.48 -8.76
CA ASP A 93 -15.30 12.68 -8.00
C ASP A 93 -14.23 13.11 -6.96
N TRP A 94 -13.12 12.39 -6.85
CA TRP A 94 -12.07 12.68 -5.87
C TRP A 94 -10.87 13.41 -6.47
N PHE A 95 -10.47 13.07 -7.71
CA PHE A 95 -9.33 13.66 -8.40
C PHE A 95 -9.70 15.03 -9.02
N LEU A 96 -10.05 15.98 -8.15
CA LEU A 96 -10.42 17.34 -8.48
C LEU A 96 -9.46 18.31 -7.78
N PRO A 97 -8.82 19.27 -8.48
CA PRO A 97 -7.99 20.26 -7.80
C PRO A 97 -8.82 21.06 -6.77
N VAL A 98 -8.14 21.63 -5.78
CA VAL A 98 -8.77 22.44 -4.73
C VAL A 98 -9.39 23.74 -5.27
N TYR A 99 -8.98 24.17 -6.47
CA TYR A 99 -9.59 25.28 -7.19
C TYR A 99 -10.73 24.87 -8.14
N TYR A 100 -11.08 23.58 -8.23
CA TYR A 100 -12.31 23.15 -8.88
C TYR A 100 -13.51 23.73 -8.11
N PRO A 101 -14.47 24.40 -8.79
CA PRO A 101 -15.59 25.06 -8.13
C PRO A 101 -16.36 24.09 -7.23
N ALA A 102 -16.70 24.55 -6.02
CA ALA A 102 -17.63 23.80 -5.18
C ALA A 102 -18.98 23.65 -5.90
N TYR A 103 -19.58 22.48 -5.76
CA TYR A 103 -20.88 22.15 -6.30
C TYR A 103 -21.76 21.56 -5.19
N THR A 104 -23.08 21.55 -5.39
CA THR A 104 -24.06 21.03 -4.40
C THR A 104 -24.89 19.86 -4.94
N ASP A 105 -24.81 19.64 -6.25
CA ASP A 105 -25.62 18.67 -6.97
C ASP A 105 -24.71 17.57 -7.54
N ALA A 106 -24.51 16.52 -6.75
CA ALA A 106 -23.71 15.35 -7.16
C ALA A 106 -24.33 14.63 -8.36
N ALA A 107 -25.67 14.61 -8.47
CA ALA A 107 -26.34 14.02 -9.61
C ALA A 107 -26.00 14.76 -10.92
N GLN A 108 -25.97 16.09 -10.89
CA GLN A 108 -25.53 16.87 -12.06
C GLN A 108 -24.04 16.68 -12.35
N PHE A 109 -23.18 16.60 -11.32
CA PHE A 109 -21.76 16.31 -11.50
C PHE A 109 -21.55 15.00 -12.29
N TYR A 110 -22.20 13.90 -11.87
CA TYR A 110 -22.07 12.62 -12.57
C TYR A 110 -22.71 12.63 -13.96
N LYS A 111 -23.82 13.34 -14.18
CA LYS A 111 -24.37 13.53 -15.54
C LYS A 111 -23.39 14.23 -16.48
N ASP A 112 -22.69 15.24 -15.98
CA ASP A 112 -21.67 15.95 -16.74
C ASP A 112 -20.45 15.06 -17.00
N ALA A 113 -20.01 14.27 -16.00
CA ALA A 113 -18.94 13.29 -16.18
C ALA A 113 -19.29 12.21 -17.21
N ILE A 114 -20.52 11.68 -17.17
CA ILE A 114 -21.04 10.75 -18.18
C ILE A 114 -21.02 11.39 -19.57
N THR A 115 -21.46 12.65 -19.68
CA THR A 115 -21.49 13.40 -20.94
C THR A 115 -20.08 13.59 -21.52
N THR A 116 -19.10 13.95 -20.69
CA THR A 116 -17.69 14.06 -21.09
C THR A 116 -17.15 12.72 -21.62
N ASN A 117 -17.63 11.61 -21.08
CA ASN A 117 -17.17 10.26 -21.39
C ASN A 117 -18.16 9.46 -22.26
N GLN A 118 -19.05 10.13 -23.01
CA GLN A 118 -20.17 9.51 -23.73
C GLN A 118 -19.75 8.31 -24.61
N ALA A 119 -18.59 8.38 -25.26
CA ALA A 119 -18.10 7.28 -26.11
C ALA A 119 -17.87 5.97 -25.33
N VAL A 120 -17.49 6.04 -24.06
CA VAL A 120 -17.39 4.86 -23.19
C VAL A 120 -18.78 4.30 -22.89
N PHE A 121 -19.72 5.16 -22.52
CA PHE A 121 -21.11 4.77 -22.22
C PHE A 121 -21.85 4.17 -23.43
N ASP A 122 -21.55 4.66 -24.63
CA ASP A 122 -22.07 4.09 -25.88
C ASP A 122 -21.59 2.64 -26.04
N GLU A 123 -20.31 2.35 -25.77
CA GLU A 123 -19.79 0.99 -25.84
C GLU A 123 -20.26 0.09 -24.69
N LEU A 124 -20.48 0.62 -23.48
CA LEU A 124 -21.11 -0.14 -22.39
C LEU A 124 -22.54 -0.57 -22.75
N ASN A 125 -23.31 0.31 -23.40
CA ASN A 125 -24.62 -0.05 -23.95
C ASN A 125 -24.49 -1.12 -25.06
N ASN A 126 -23.43 -1.11 -25.85
CA ASN A 126 -23.18 -2.14 -26.87
C ASN A 126 -22.72 -3.48 -26.29
N ILE A 127 -21.98 -3.49 -25.18
CA ILE A 127 -21.66 -4.69 -24.38
C ILE A 127 -22.95 -5.42 -23.99
N ILE A 128 -23.93 -4.69 -23.45
CA ILE A 128 -25.24 -5.26 -23.09
C ILE A 128 -25.96 -5.81 -24.33
N LYS A 129 -25.98 -5.06 -25.44
CA LYS A 129 -26.61 -5.52 -26.70
C LYS A 129 -25.94 -6.76 -27.30
N SER A 130 -24.63 -6.94 -27.08
CA SER A 130 -23.90 -8.16 -27.46
C SER A 130 -24.29 -9.38 -26.60
N GLY A 131 -25.06 -9.14 -25.54
CA GLY A 131 -25.60 -10.14 -24.63
C GLY A 131 -24.72 -10.37 -23.41
N ILE A 132 -23.66 -9.59 -23.18
CA ILE A 132 -22.83 -9.64 -21.97
C ILE A 132 -23.56 -8.92 -20.85
N LYS A 133 -23.69 -9.57 -19.68
CA LYS A 133 -24.22 -8.93 -18.48
C LYS A 133 -23.20 -7.92 -17.98
N LEU A 134 -23.57 -6.65 -17.90
CA LEU A 134 -22.74 -5.60 -17.32
C LEU A 134 -23.11 -5.39 -15.86
N VAL A 135 -22.12 -5.45 -14.98
CA VAL A 135 -22.28 -5.25 -13.53
C VAL A 135 -21.40 -4.09 -13.09
N TYR A 136 -21.91 -3.26 -12.19
CA TYR A 136 -21.18 -2.19 -11.53
C TYR A 136 -21.20 -2.38 -10.01
N ILE A 137 -20.05 -2.15 -9.38
CA ILE A 137 -19.84 -2.12 -7.94
C ILE A 137 -19.22 -0.74 -7.64
N PRO A 138 -19.67 0.01 -6.63
CA PRO A 138 -19.05 1.28 -6.25
C PRO A 138 -17.65 1.10 -5.67
N GLY A 139 -16.76 2.03 -5.97
CA GLY A 139 -15.49 2.24 -5.32
C GLY A 139 -15.51 3.49 -4.44
N ASN A 140 -14.35 3.92 -3.95
CA ASN A 140 -14.28 5.12 -3.14
C ASN A 140 -14.44 6.40 -3.97
N HIS A 141 -13.96 6.45 -5.21
CA HIS A 141 -14.01 7.64 -6.07
C HIS A 141 -15.42 7.98 -6.59
N ASP A 142 -16.32 6.99 -6.63
CA ASP A 142 -17.71 7.12 -7.06
C ASP A 142 -18.74 6.82 -5.95
N MET A 143 -18.33 6.87 -4.68
CA MET A 143 -19.20 6.53 -3.55
C MET A 143 -20.46 7.42 -3.41
N THR A 144 -20.48 8.60 -4.05
CA THR A 144 -21.64 9.52 -4.06
C THR A 144 -22.52 9.35 -5.32
N LEU A 145 -22.17 8.43 -6.23
CA LEU A 145 -22.94 8.15 -7.44
C LEU A 145 -24.29 7.52 -7.09
N ALA A 146 -25.37 8.25 -7.38
CA ALA A 146 -26.71 7.73 -7.22
C ALA A 146 -27.05 6.71 -8.32
N ALA A 147 -27.66 5.59 -7.91
CA ALA A 147 -27.93 4.46 -8.79
C ALA A 147 -28.83 4.82 -10.00
N ASP A 148 -29.77 5.75 -9.83
CA ASP A 148 -30.67 6.19 -10.90
C ASP A 148 -29.94 6.93 -12.04
N ILE A 149 -28.86 7.65 -11.72
CA ILE A 149 -28.04 8.35 -12.72
C ILE A 149 -27.33 7.35 -13.63
N LEU A 150 -26.70 6.33 -13.05
CA LEU A 150 -26.05 5.29 -13.84
C LEU A 150 -27.07 4.42 -14.60
N GLN A 151 -28.23 4.16 -13.99
CA GLN A 151 -29.32 3.44 -14.66
C GLN A 151 -29.87 4.23 -15.86
N GLU A 152 -29.96 5.55 -15.79
CA GLU A 152 -30.39 6.39 -16.91
C GLU A 152 -29.40 6.30 -18.09
N ALA A 153 -28.09 6.31 -17.80
CA ALA A 153 -27.03 6.23 -18.80
C ALA A 153 -26.86 4.82 -19.41
N VAL A 154 -27.12 3.77 -18.62
CA VAL A 154 -27.00 2.37 -19.02
C VAL A 154 -28.21 1.56 -18.50
N PRO A 155 -29.36 1.56 -19.21
CA PRO A 155 -30.66 1.09 -18.70
C PRO A 155 -30.76 -0.34 -18.20
N ASP A 156 -29.87 -1.25 -18.60
CA ASP A 156 -29.90 -2.66 -18.21
C ASP A 156 -28.66 -3.06 -17.37
N ILE A 157 -27.88 -2.09 -16.88
CA ILE A 157 -26.77 -2.36 -15.98
C ILE A 157 -27.28 -2.95 -14.65
N VAL A 158 -26.56 -3.95 -14.14
CA VAL A 158 -26.79 -4.47 -12.80
C VAL A 158 -25.87 -3.75 -11.84
N GLN A 159 -26.41 -3.16 -10.78
CA GLN A 159 -25.60 -2.47 -9.77
C GLN A 159 -25.64 -3.25 -8.46
N ALA A 160 -24.48 -3.52 -7.88
CA ALA A 160 -24.33 -4.28 -6.64
C ALA A 160 -23.97 -3.33 -5.48
N TRP A 161 -24.98 -2.98 -4.69
CA TRP A 161 -24.85 -2.15 -3.51
C TRP A 161 -25.16 -2.99 -2.27
N ASP A 162 -24.32 -2.89 -1.24
CA ASP A 162 -24.58 -3.55 0.04
C ASP A 162 -24.54 -2.59 1.24
N ALA A 163 -23.94 -1.41 1.12
CA ALA A 163 -24.09 -0.28 2.03
C ALA A 163 -23.87 1.03 1.25
N ASP A 164 -24.12 2.19 1.88
CA ASP A 164 -23.90 3.48 1.21
C ASP A 164 -22.42 3.63 0.85
N GLY A 165 -22.13 3.92 -0.43
CA GLY A 165 -20.77 4.02 -0.96
C GLY A 165 -20.00 2.69 -1.04
N LEU A 166 -20.67 1.55 -0.88
CA LEU A 166 -20.07 0.22 -0.83
C LEU A 166 -20.89 -0.83 -1.59
N GLY A 167 -20.19 -1.82 -2.12
CA GLY A 167 -20.81 -2.92 -2.83
C GLY A 167 -20.08 -4.24 -2.62
N LEU A 168 -20.84 -5.32 -2.77
CA LEU A 168 -20.35 -6.69 -2.77
C LEU A 168 -21.22 -7.48 -3.74
N TYR A 169 -20.57 -8.09 -4.74
CA TYR A 169 -21.23 -8.90 -5.74
C TYR A 169 -20.77 -10.35 -5.64
N TYR A 170 -21.73 -11.26 -5.44
CA TYR A 170 -21.51 -12.69 -5.53
C TYR A 170 -21.93 -13.20 -6.91
N THR A 171 -21.06 -13.96 -7.55
CA THR A 171 -21.31 -14.59 -8.87
C THR A 171 -20.60 -15.94 -8.97
N GLY A 172 -20.66 -16.57 -10.13
CA GLY A 172 -20.20 -17.94 -10.35
C GLY A 172 -21.36 -18.92 -10.46
N ASP A 173 -21.07 -20.16 -10.87
CA ASP A 173 -22.11 -21.18 -11.06
C ASP A 173 -22.65 -21.71 -9.71
N ARG A 174 -21.90 -21.47 -8.62
CA ARG A 174 -22.18 -21.86 -7.24
C ARG A 174 -22.19 -20.66 -6.28
N ASN A 175 -22.20 -19.43 -6.79
CA ASN A 175 -21.94 -18.20 -6.03
C ASN A 175 -20.58 -18.21 -5.30
N GLU A 176 -19.57 -18.84 -5.91
CA GLU A 176 -18.24 -19.05 -5.33
C GLU A 176 -17.26 -17.89 -5.56
N ILE A 177 -17.67 -16.82 -6.23
CA ILE A 177 -16.84 -15.65 -6.53
C ILE A 177 -17.41 -14.45 -5.79
N ALA A 178 -16.61 -13.80 -4.95
CA ALA A 178 -16.93 -12.55 -4.28
C ALA A 178 -16.10 -11.41 -4.87
N ILE A 179 -16.76 -10.32 -5.24
CA ILE A 179 -16.13 -9.14 -5.85
C ILE A 179 -16.55 -7.91 -5.05
N GLU A 180 -15.59 -7.17 -4.53
CA GLU A 180 -15.79 -5.82 -3.98
C GLU A 180 -14.56 -4.97 -4.26
N HIS A 181 -14.67 -3.64 -4.21
CA HIS A 181 -13.54 -2.79 -4.56
C HIS A 181 -12.40 -2.88 -3.52
N GLY A 182 -12.72 -3.02 -2.23
CA GLY A 182 -11.76 -3.27 -1.13
C GLY A 182 -11.53 -2.08 -0.20
N HIS A 183 -11.99 -0.88 -0.56
CA HIS A 183 -11.89 0.34 0.26
C HIS A 183 -12.61 0.26 1.60
N ARG A 184 -13.49 -0.73 1.80
CA ARG A 184 -14.20 -1.00 3.07
C ARG A 184 -13.27 -1.12 4.28
N TYR A 185 -12.04 -1.59 4.07
CA TYR A 185 -11.07 -1.88 5.13
C TYR A 185 -9.99 -0.81 5.27
N ASP A 186 -9.99 0.22 4.43
CA ASP A 186 -9.04 1.32 4.48
C ASP A 186 -9.61 2.49 5.30
N VAL A 187 -8.91 2.90 6.35
CA VAL A 187 -9.30 4.05 7.20
C VAL A 187 -9.48 5.33 6.38
N PHE A 188 -8.67 5.51 5.34
CA PHE A 188 -8.68 6.71 4.51
C PHE A 188 -9.77 6.66 3.44
N SER A 189 -10.24 5.49 3.03
CA SER A 189 -11.14 5.35 1.88
C SER A 189 -12.51 4.75 2.20
N ALA A 190 -12.68 4.09 3.34
CA ALA A 190 -13.96 3.55 3.78
C ALA A 190 -14.94 4.70 4.10
N PRO A 191 -16.23 4.61 3.69
CA PRO A 191 -17.27 5.58 4.04
C PRO A 191 -17.26 5.97 5.54
N ASP A 192 -17.46 7.26 5.83
CA ASP A 192 -17.39 7.81 7.19
C ASP A 192 -18.55 8.75 7.54
N THR A 193 -19.72 8.20 7.80
CA THR A 193 -20.90 8.96 8.26
C THR A 193 -20.84 9.36 9.75
N VAL A 194 -19.75 9.07 10.46
CA VAL A 194 -19.70 9.16 11.94
C VAL A 194 -18.80 10.30 12.40
N THR A 195 -17.55 10.34 11.92
CA THR A 195 -16.51 11.16 12.55
C THR A 195 -16.77 12.66 12.42
N ASN A 196 -17.38 13.10 11.31
CA ASN A 196 -17.75 14.50 11.08
C ASN A 196 -19.22 14.82 11.36
N ALA A 197 -20.03 13.84 11.78
CA ALA A 197 -21.48 14.05 11.90
C ALA A 197 -21.85 15.17 12.88
N GLN A 198 -21.15 15.21 14.03
CA GLN A 198 -21.34 16.28 15.01
C GLN A 198 -20.90 17.65 14.48
N LEU A 199 -19.81 17.69 13.72
CA LEU A 199 -19.28 18.93 13.13
C LEU A 199 -20.28 19.51 12.11
N CYS A 200 -20.84 18.67 11.25
CA CYS A 200 -21.76 19.07 10.19
C CYS A 200 -23.22 19.16 10.65
N GLY A 201 -23.56 18.58 11.80
CA GLY A 201 -24.91 18.56 12.35
C GLY A 201 -25.87 17.61 11.62
N ASN A 202 -25.35 16.61 10.91
CA ASN A 202 -26.07 15.60 10.14
C ASN A 202 -25.20 14.34 10.00
N ASP A 203 -25.78 13.21 9.61
CA ASP A 203 -25.12 11.92 9.37
C ASP A 203 -24.85 11.65 7.87
N ASP A 204 -25.01 12.64 7.00
CA ASP A 204 -24.78 12.51 5.55
C ASP A 204 -23.28 12.61 5.16
N THR A 205 -22.36 12.70 6.14
CA THR A 205 -20.93 13.06 5.96
C THR A 205 -20.04 11.96 5.37
N ILE A 206 -20.49 11.24 4.34
CA ILE A 206 -19.87 9.98 3.90
C ILE A 206 -18.38 10.06 3.48
N LEU A 207 -17.89 11.25 3.09
CA LEU A 207 -16.54 11.42 2.54
C LEU A 207 -15.43 11.26 3.60
N PRO A 208 -14.53 10.27 3.42
CA PRO A 208 -13.46 9.99 4.37
C PRO A 208 -12.22 10.88 4.14
N PRO A 209 -11.17 10.75 4.98
CA PRO A 209 -9.91 11.47 4.81
C PRO A 209 -9.31 11.45 3.40
N GLY A 210 -9.51 10.34 2.70
CA GLY A 210 -9.09 10.06 1.33
C GLY A 210 -9.45 11.16 0.35
N TYR A 211 -10.72 11.56 0.39
CA TYR A 211 -11.26 12.60 -0.47
C TYR A 211 -10.46 13.90 -0.38
N PHE A 212 -10.11 14.32 0.84
CA PHE A 212 -9.43 15.60 1.08
C PHE A 212 -7.98 15.56 0.59
N TYR A 213 -7.22 14.51 0.89
CA TYR A 213 -5.85 14.42 0.40
C TYR A 213 -5.79 14.15 -1.11
N ALA A 214 -6.76 13.43 -1.69
CA ALA A 214 -6.84 13.21 -3.15
C ALA A 214 -6.95 14.54 -3.90
N ARG A 215 -7.84 15.45 -3.46
CA ARG A 215 -7.94 16.81 -4.02
C ARG A 215 -6.65 17.62 -3.87
N TYR A 216 -5.97 17.46 -2.73
CA TYR A 216 -4.67 18.08 -2.49
C TYR A 216 -3.58 17.53 -3.44
N GLY A 217 -3.57 16.21 -3.67
CA GLY A 217 -2.69 15.53 -4.61
C GLY A 217 -2.96 15.90 -6.07
N ALA A 218 -4.22 15.92 -6.49
CA ALA A 218 -4.64 16.37 -7.83
C ALA A 218 -4.13 17.79 -8.11
N THR A 219 -4.25 18.68 -7.13
CA THR A 219 -3.70 20.05 -7.21
C THR A 219 -2.19 20.03 -7.44
N TRP A 220 -1.45 19.28 -6.62
CA TRP A 220 0.01 19.16 -6.75
C TRP A 220 0.44 18.63 -8.12
N VAL A 221 -0.26 17.62 -8.64
CA VAL A 221 0.01 17.07 -9.99
C VAL A 221 -0.21 18.14 -11.06
N LEU A 222 -1.36 18.83 -11.03
CA LEU A 222 -1.74 19.83 -12.03
C LEU A 222 -0.88 21.10 -12.00
N GLU A 223 -0.31 21.42 -10.84
CA GLU A 223 0.65 22.52 -10.67
C GLU A 223 2.09 22.13 -11.09
N GLY A 224 2.30 20.92 -11.61
CA GLY A 224 3.61 20.47 -12.07
C GLY A 224 4.51 19.96 -10.95
N ARG A 225 3.92 19.41 -9.89
CA ARG A 225 4.61 18.79 -8.75
C ARG A 225 5.60 19.74 -8.05
N PRO A 226 5.17 20.95 -7.63
CA PRO A 226 6.07 21.91 -7.00
C PRO A 226 6.63 21.34 -5.69
N GLN A 227 7.85 21.75 -5.34
CA GLN A 227 8.47 21.51 -4.04
C GLN A 227 8.38 22.79 -3.22
N VAL A 228 7.42 22.83 -2.29
CA VAL A 228 7.16 24.01 -1.44
C VAL A 228 7.44 23.62 0.00
N GLU A 229 8.34 24.33 0.67
CA GLU A 229 8.63 24.12 2.09
C GLU A 229 7.39 24.41 2.94
N ARG A 230 7.02 23.48 3.84
CA ARG A 230 5.82 23.54 4.67
C ARG A 230 6.16 23.36 6.14
N ASN A 231 5.67 24.29 6.97
CA ASN A 231 5.72 24.17 8.42
C ASN A 231 4.48 23.43 8.92
N LEU A 232 4.51 22.09 8.90
CA LEU A 232 3.44 21.24 9.42
C LEU A 232 3.60 21.03 10.94
N PRO A 233 2.50 20.80 11.67
CA PRO A 233 2.58 20.36 13.07
C PRO A 233 3.44 19.11 13.24
N VAL A 234 4.37 19.15 14.19
CA VAL A 234 5.26 18.02 14.51
C VAL A 234 4.85 17.41 15.85
N ILE A 235 4.65 16.09 15.87
CA ILE A 235 4.38 15.35 17.11
C ILE A 235 5.69 14.70 17.57
N THR A 236 6.28 15.24 18.63
CA THR A 236 7.55 14.76 19.21
C THR A 236 7.36 13.74 20.33
N ASN A 237 6.23 13.81 21.03
CA ASN A 237 5.89 12.89 22.10
C ASN A 237 5.18 11.67 21.50
N ILE A 238 5.93 10.57 21.34
CA ILE A 238 5.39 9.32 20.82
C ILE A 238 4.60 8.61 21.93
N PRO A 239 3.30 8.31 21.74
CA PRO A 239 2.52 7.55 22.72
C PRO A 239 3.10 6.15 22.94
N ASP A 240 2.92 5.60 24.14
CA ASP A 240 3.29 4.22 24.42
C ASP A 240 2.45 3.26 23.55
N LYS A 241 3.05 2.19 23.03
CA LYS A 241 2.34 1.22 22.17
C LYS A 241 1.17 0.53 22.88
N SER A 242 1.17 0.49 24.22
CA SER A 242 0.05 -0.02 25.01
C SER A 242 -1.15 0.94 25.06
N ASP A 243 -0.95 2.24 24.80
CA ASP A 243 -2.02 3.21 24.57
C ASP A 243 -2.48 3.12 23.11
N VAL A 244 -3.25 2.09 22.81
CA VAL A 244 -3.73 1.80 21.45
C VAL A 244 -4.55 2.94 20.83
N ASP A 245 -5.19 3.78 21.64
CA ASP A 245 -5.95 4.94 21.18
C ASP A 245 -5.00 6.01 20.64
N GLN A 246 -4.08 6.49 21.48
CA GLN A 246 -3.17 7.58 21.07
C GLN A 246 -2.07 7.09 20.14
N TYR A 247 -1.58 5.86 20.30
CA TYR A 247 -0.62 5.27 19.36
C TYR A 247 -1.25 5.07 17.96
N GLY A 248 -2.52 4.67 17.90
CA GLY A 248 -3.27 4.63 16.64
C GLY A 248 -3.36 6.01 15.97
N ALA A 249 -3.71 7.05 16.73
CA ALA A 249 -3.74 8.43 16.24
C ALA A 249 -2.36 8.93 15.77
N TYR A 250 -1.28 8.51 16.46
CA TYR A 250 0.10 8.77 16.03
C TYR A 250 0.45 8.06 14.72
N MET A 251 0.02 6.81 14.52
CA MET A 251 0.24 6.10 13.26
C MET A 251 -0.51 6.75 12.09
N TYR A 252 -1.75 7.18 12.32
CA TYR A 252 -2.51 7.99 11.35
C TYR A 252 -1.78 9.28 10.97
N TYR A 253 -1.23 9.99 11.97
CA TYR A 253 -0.34 11.13 11.75
C TYR A 253 0.89 10.78 10.90
N GLN A 254 1.57 9.66 11.16
CA GLN A 254 2.77 9.27 10.41
C GLN A 254 2.47 9.03 8.93
N ILE A 255 1.34 8.41 8.60
CA ILE A 255 0.90 8.23 7.21
C ILE A 255 0.67 9.59 6.55
N LEU A 256 -0.12 10.47 7.18
CA LEU A 256 -0.39 11.81 6.63
C LEU A 256 0.86 12.67 6.53
N LYS A 257 1.79 12.57 7.49
CA LYS A 257 3.10 13.24 7.44
C LYS A 257 3.87 12.78 6.21
N SER A 258 4.01 11.48 5.99
CA SER A 258 4.71 10.91 4.82
C SER A 258 4.11 11.42 3.50
N VAL A 259 2.78 11.42 3.40
CA VAL A 259 2.06 11.96 2.23
C VAL A 259 2.32 13.46 2.06
N SER A 260 2.27 14.24 3.14
CA SER A 260 2.45 15.70 3.12
C SER A 260 3.87 16.14 2.82
N GLU A 261 4.87 15.32 3.15
CA GLU A 261 6.28 15.55 2.79
C GLU A 261 6.53 15.41 1.28
N ARG A 262 5.68 14.64 0.60
CA ARG A 262 5.73 14.43 -0.85
C ARG A 262 4.85 15.41 -1.63
N LEU A 263 3.63 15.64 -1.15
CA LEU A 263 2.61 16.45 -1.83
C LEU A 263 2.65 17.88 -1.31
N THR A 264 3.26 18.79 -2.08
CA THR A 264 3.44 20.18 -1.68
C THR A 264 2.90 21.16 -2.73
N PRO A 265 1.58 21.23 -2.98
CA PRO A 265 0.98 22.21 -3.91
C PRO A 265 1.29 23.65 -3.48
N ASN A 266 0.91 24.67 -4.24
CA ASN A 266 1.28 26.07 -3.94
C ASN A 266 0.42 26.73 -2.86
N GLU A 267 -0.78 26.22 -2.57
CA GLU A 267 -1.70 26.84 -1.63
C GLU A 267 -1.21 26.76 -0.18
N GLY A 268 -1.09 27.89 0.52
CA GLY A 268 -0.67 27.91 1.93
C GLY A 268 -1.57 27.08 2.87
N LEU A 269 -0.97 26.50 3.92
CA LEU A 269 -1.64 25.58 4.86
C LEU A 269 -2.85 26.20 5.57
N GLU A 270 -2.84 27.52 5.80
CA GLU A 270 -3.90 28.30 6.45
C GLU A 270 -5.04 28.71 5.51
N LYS A 271 -4.88 28.48 4.20
CA LYS A 271 -5.91 28.82 3.22
C LYS A 271 -7.01 27.78 3.30
N LYS A 272 -8.27 28.23 3.33
CA LYS A 272 -9.44 27.36 3.17
C LYS A 272 -9.51 26.87 1.73
N ILE A 273 -8.85 25.76 1.46
CA ILE A 273 -8.72 25.15 0.12
C ILE A 273 -9.80 24.10 -0.15
N PHE A 274 -10.38 23.51 0.89
CA PHE A 274 -11.45 22.53 0.76
C PHE A 274 -12.80 23.21 0.93
N ASP A 275 -13.35 23.85 -0.10
CA ASP A 275 -14.72 24.39 -0.08
C ASP A 275 -15.73 23.27 -0.35
N MET A 276 -16.36 22.77 0.72
CA MET A 276 -17.20 21.58 0.71
C MET A 276 -18.67 21.94 0.83
N ARG A 277 -19.48 21.53 -0.16
CA ARG A 277 -20.92 21.81 -0.27
C ARG A 277 -21.74 20.56 -0.66
N ILE A 278 -21.18 19.38 -0.43
CA ILE A 278 -21.74 18.08 -0.81
C ILE A 278 -21.67 17.12 0.38
N ALA A 279 -22.42 16.01 0.30
CA ALA A 279 -22.32 14.89 1.23
C ALA A 279 -22.33 15.35 2.70
N GLY A 280 -23.35 16.12 3.10
CA GLY A 280 -23.49 16.63 4.47
C GLY A 280 -22.57 17.80 4.86
N PHE A 281 -21.49 18.08 4.10
CA PHE A 281 -20.59 19.20 4.36
C PHE A 281 -21.14 20.52 3.79
N ASN A 282 -20.99 21.61 4.54
CA ASN A 282 -21.40 22.96 4.12
C ASN A 282 -20.49 24.07 4.68
N ASP A 283 -19.17 23.84 4.70
CA ASP A 283 -18.17 24.84 5.09
C ASP A 283 -16.89 24.64 4.28
N ALA A 284 -15.96 25.59 4.41
CA ALA A 284 -14.65 25.52 3.82
C ALA A 284 -13.57 25.30 4.88
N TYR A 285 -12.66 24.37 4.61
CA TYR A 285 -11.63 23.90 5.54
C TYR A 285 -10.23 24.12 5.00
N THR A 286 -9.28 24.27 5.91
CA THR A 286 -7.85 24.35 5.64
C THR A 286 -7.23 22.96 5.57
N TYR A 287 -5.97 22.86 5.12
CA TYR A 287 -5.23 21.60 5.22
C TYR A 287 -4.97 21.20 6.68
N LEU A 288 -4.78 22.18 7.57
CA LEU A 288 -4.52 21.95 8.99
C LEU A 288 -5.75 21.50 9.77
N ASP A 289 -6.96 21.83 9.30
CA ASP A 289 -8.22 21.35 9.90
C ASP A 289 -8.32 19.82 9.88
N PHE A 290 -7.69 19.22 8.88
CA PHE A 290 -7.63 17.78 8.58
C PHE A 290 -6.38 17.09 9.17
N TYR A 291 -5.25 17.80 9.24
CA TYR A 291 -3.96 17.22 9.61
C TYR A 291 -3.82 17.01 11.14
N PRO A 292 -3.48 15.80 11.62
CA PRO A 292 -3.33 15.53 13.05
C PRO A 292 -2.24 16.36 13.73
N ALA A 293 -2.53 16.85 14.94
CA ALA A 293 -1.60 17.59 15.76
C ALA A 293 -1.80 17.25 17.26
N GLN A 294 -0.79 17.59 18.08
CA GLN A 294 -0.96 17.55 19.53
C GLN A 294 -1.92 18.66 19.98
N GLN A 295 -2.98 18.27 20.66
CA GLN A 295 -4.02 19.14 21.19
C GLN A 295 -3.63 19.72 22.56
N ALA A 296 -4.37 20.74 23.01
CA ALA A 296 -4.09 21.43 24.28
C ALA A 296 -4.17 20.52 25.52
N ASP A 297 -4.93 19.42 25.44
CA ASP A 297 -5.04 18.41 26.50
C ASP A 297 -3.97 17.31 26.41
N GLY A 298 -3.04 17.42 25.46
CA GLY A 298 -1.95 16.48 25.23
C GLY A 298 -2.28 15.33 24.27
N THR A 299 -3.55 15.17 23.86
CA THR A 299 -3.96 14.12 22.92
C THR A 299 -3.54 14.44 21.48
N ILE A 300 -3.47 13.41 20.63
CA ILE A 300 -3.24 13.51 19.19
C ILE A 300 -4.59 13.39 18.50
N SER A 301 -4.94 14.40 17.71
CA SER A 301 -6.14 14.41 16.86
C SER A 301 -5.99 15.46 15.78
N ALA A 302 -6.72 15.33 14.68
CA ALA A 302 -7.01 16.47 13.82
C ALA A 302 -7.89 17.50 14.58
N PRO A 303 -7.69 18.81 14.39
CA PRO A 303 -8.32 19.83 15.22
C PRO A 303 -9.80 20.07 14.88
N VAL A 304 -10.21 19.87 13.63
CA VAL A 304 -11.57 20.16 13.15
C VAL A 304 -12.20 18.96 12.44
N LEU A 305 -11.67 18.57 11.28
CA LEU A 305 -12.14 17.42 10.51
C LEU A 305 -11.59 16.12 11.09
N PHE A 306 -12.38 15.06 11.06
CA PHE A 306 -11.97 13.71 11.47
C PHE A 306 -11.42 13.62 12.90
N LYS A 307 -12.00 14.41 13.81
CA LYS A 307 -11.55 14.50 15.19
C LYS A 307 -11.63 13.14 15.89
N ASN A 308 -10.51 12.67 16.45
CA ASN A 308 -10.36 11.35 17.08
C ASN A 308 -10.85 10.17 16.22
N ILE A 309 -10.54 10.18 14.92
CA ILE A 309 -10.97 9.16 13.94
C ILE A 309 -10.73 7.71 14.39
N GLN A 310 -9.70 7.44 15.18
CA GLN A 310 -9.43 6.10 15.70
C GLN A 310 -10.56 5.55 16.58
N ARG A 311 -11.32 6.43 17.25
CA ARG A 311 -12.38 6.06 18.19
C ARG A 311 -13.69 5.70 17.50
N THR A 312 -13.89 6.12 16.25
CA THR A 312 -15.10 5.85 15.47
C THR A 312 -14.97 4.60 14.60
N TRP A 313 -13.78 4.00 14.49
CA TRP A 313 -13.52 2.90 13.57
C TRP A 313 -14.41 1.67 13.78
N ALA A 314 -14.69 1.29 15.02
CA ALA A 314 -15.57 0.15 15.30
C ALA A 314 -17.01 0.40 14.83
N GLU A 315 -17.51 1.63 15.02
CA GLU A 315 -18.84 2.04 14.56
C GLU A 315 -18.90 2.14 13.03
N ARG A 316 -17.87 2.73 12.41
CA ARG A 316 -17.71 2.78 10.95
C ARG A 316 -17.71 1.38 10.34
N GLN A 317 -16.95 0.44 10.89
CA GLN A 317 -16.94 -0.96 10.42
C GLN A 317 -18.31 -1.63 10.51
N ALA A 318 -19.07 -1.37 11.58
CA ALA A 318 -20.42 -1.91 11.74
C ALA A 318 -21.40 -1.35 10.70
N ILE A 319 -21.38 -0.04 10.45
CA ILE A 319 -22.18 0.63 9.42
C ILE A 319 -21.79 0.10 8.03
N ASN A 320 -20.48 -0.03 7.79
CA ASN A 320 -19.89 -0.51 6.55
C ASN A 320 -19.93 -2.05 6.43
N LYS A 321 -20.67 -2.76 7.29
CA LYS A 321 -20.91 -4.21 7.20
C LYS A 321 -19.65 -5.08 7.12
N VAL A 322 -18.57 -4.68 7.78
CA VAL A 322 -17.37 -5.52 7.92
C VAL A 322 -17.73 -6.76 8.74
N LYS A 323 -17.49 -7.95 8.17
CA LYS A 323 -17.94 -9.23 8.77
C LYS A 323 -17.04 -9.65 9.93
N VAL A 324 -15.73 -9.49 9.76
CA VAL A 324 -14.70 -9.76 10.76
C VAL A 324 -14.00 -8.43 11.10
N PRO A 325 -14.44 -7.72 12.16
CA PRO A 325 -13.87 -6.42 12.49
C PRO A 325 -12.38 -6.51 12.85
N ASN A 326 -11.61 -5.51 12.44
CA ASN A 326 -10.20 -5.34 12.78
C ASN A 326 -9.96 -4.10 13.66
N SER A 327 -8.72 -3.94 14.13
CA SER A 327 -8.34 -2.76 14.93
C SER A 327 -8.01 -1.56 14.05
N PHE A 328 -8.18 -0.34 14.58
CA PHE A 328 -7.78 0.87 13.84
C PHE A 328 -6.28 0.88 13.54
N LEU A 329 -5.46 0.38 14.48
CA LEU A 329 -4.01 0.31 14.32
C LEU A 329 -3.61 -0.62 13.16
N GLU A 330 -4.30 -1.75 13.02
CA GLU A 330 -4.12 -2.68 11.90
C GLU A 330 -4.52 -2.01 10.59
N ALA A 331 -5.71 -1.39 10.53
CA ALA A 331 -6.22 -0.79 9.32
C ALA A 331 -5.41 0.42 8.85
N VAL A 332 -4.97 1.29 9.77
CA VAL A 332 -4.16 2.46 9.42
C VAL A 332 -2.74 2.09 9.00
N ALA A 333 -2.16 1.03 9.57
CA ALA A 333 -0.83 0.56 9.19
C ALA A 333 -0.85 -0.16 7.84
N GLY A 334 -1.97 -0.82 7.50
CA GLY A 334 -2.12 -1.59 6.26
C GLY A 334 -2.58 -0.78 5.04
N THR A 335 -2.97 0.49 5.19
CA THR A 335 -3.55 1.31 4.11
C THR A 335 -2.71 1.40 2.82
N LEU A 336 -1.38 1.29 2.91
CA LEU A 336 -0.46 1.33 1.75
C LEU A 336 0.10 -0.04 1.36
N ASP A 337 -0.41 -1.13 1.95
CA ASP A 337 0.16 -2.48 1.81
C ASP A 337 -0.84 -3.44 1.14
N GLY A 338 -0.51 -3.94 -0.05
CA GLY A 338 -1.33 -4.92 -0.77
C GLY A 338 -1.56 -6.21 0.02
N GLU A 339 -0.62 -6.63 0.87
CA GLU A 339 -0.74 -7.82 1.72
C GLU A 339 -1.78 -7.65 2.83
N TYR A 340 -1.98 -6.42 3.30
CA TYR A 340 -3.07 -6.13 4.23
C TYR A 340 -4.43 -6.41 3.57
N PHE A 341 -4.64 -5.96 2.34
CA PHE A 341 -5.88 -6.22 1.60
C PHE A 341 -6.08 -7.71 1.29
N PHE A 342 -5.01 -8.44 0.93
CA PHE A 342 -5.09 -9.90 0.83
C PHE A 342 -5.45 -10.55 2.17
N SER A 343 -4.92 -10.06 3.28
CA SER A 343 -5.26 -10.54 4.62
C SER A 343 -6.73 -10.27 4.97
N GLN A 344 -7.27 -9.13 4.56
CA GLN A 344 -8.71 -8.88 4.66
C GLN A 344 -9.52 -9.83 3.77
N ALA A 345 -9.14 -10.04 2.50
CA ALA A 345 -9.81 -11.03 1.64
C ALA A 345 -9.85 -12.43 2.26
N LYS A 346 -8.76 -12.85 2.92
CA LYS A 346 -8.73 -14.10 3.69
C LYS A 346 -9.70 -14.08 4.86
N ALA A 347 -9.62 -13.08 5.73
CA ALA A 347 -10.41 -13.01 6.96
C ALA A 347 -11.92 -12.90 6.67
N GLN A 348 -12.29 -12.12 5.66
CA GLN A 348 -13.69 -11.80 5.37
C GLN A 348 -14.38 -12.88 4.54
N TYR A 349 -13.64 -13.60 3.68
CA TYR A 349 -14.19 -14.56 2.71
C TYR A 349 -13.46 -15.91 2.67
N LEU A 350 -12.16 -15.95 2.32
CA LEU A 350 -11.52 -17.22 1.96
C LEU A 350 -11.39 -18.19 3.15
N ASN A 351 -11.17 -17.67 4.35
CA ASN A 351 -11.05 -18.43 5.59
C ASN A 351 -12.27 -18.24 6.52
N ASN A 352 -13.27 -17.47 6.09
CA ASN A 352 -14.47 -17.25 6.87
C ASN A 352 -15.40 -18.47 6.74
N PRO A 353 -15.71 -19.20 7.82
CA PRO A 353 -16.56 -20.39 7.76
C PRO A 353 -18.02 -20.09 7.40
N GLU A 354 -18.47 -18.84 7.53
CA GLU A 354 -19.81 -18.40 7.13
C GLU A 354 -19.90 -18.07 5.63
N GLU A 355 -18.78 -18.16 4.91
CA GLU A 355 -18.67 -17.86 3.49
C GLU A 355 -18.35 -19.12 2.68
N ASN A 356 -18.92 -19.19 1.47
CA ASN A 356 -18.65 -20.26 0.52
C ASN A 356 -18.01 -19.68 -0.75
N VAL A 357 -16.83 -19.08 -0.57
CA VAL A 357 -16.09 -18.36 -1.61
C VAL A 357 -14.79 -19.08 -1.93
N ASP A 358 -14.57 -19.30 -3.22
CA ASP A 358 -13.37 -19.85 -3.83
C ASP A 358 -12.48 -18.76 -4.43
N VAL A 359 -13.05 -17.66 -4.92
CA VAL A 359 -12.33 -16.55 -5.56
C VAL A 359 -12.76 -15.22 -4.93
N VAL A 360 -11.81 -14.42 -4.47
CA VAL A 360 -12.04 -13.02 -4.09
C VAL A 360 -11.32 -12.09 -5.06
N VAL A 361 -12.01 -11.07 -5.53
CA VAL A 361 -11.42 -10.04 -6.41
C VAL A 361 -11.60 -8.66 -5.78
N PHE A 362 -10.49 -7.98 -5.53
CA PHE A 362 -10.42 -6.59 -5.07
C PHE A 362 -9.84 -5.67 -6.17
N GLY A 363 -10.10 -4.37 -6.05
CA GLY A 363 -9.44 -3.29 -6.80
C GLY A 363 -8.68 -2.38 -5.82
N HIS A 364 -8.82 -1.06 -5.94
CA HIS A 364 -8.51 -0.04 -4.93
C HIS A 364 -7.02 0.28 -4.71
N THR A 365 -6.15 -0.73 -4.71
CA THR A 365 -4.71 -0.50 -4.46
C THR A 365 -3.98 -0.02 -5.71
N HIS A 366 -4.63 -0.10 -6.88
CA HIS A 366 -4.04 0.04 -8.21
C HIS A 366 -2.88 -0.91 -8.53
N VAL A 367 -2.49 -1.82 -7.62
CA VAL A 367 -1.36 -2.73 -7.81
C VAL A 367 -1.90 -4.11 -8.16
N PRO A 368 -1.67 -4.60 -9.41
CA PRO A 368 -2.15 -5.91 -9.79
C PRO A 368 -1.47 -6.99 -8.95
N ALA A 369 -2.26 -7.90 -8.38
CA ALA A 369 -1.77 -8.96 -7.50
C ALA A 369 -2.51 -10.27 -7.77
N TYR A 370 -1.82 -11.39 -7.67
CA TYR A 370 -2.43 -12.71 -7.83
C TYR A 370 -1.90 -13.71 -6.80
N HIS A 371 -2.81 -14.30 -6.03
CA HIS A 371 -2.50 -15.32 -5.03
C HIS A 371 -3.31 -16.59 -5.31
N SER A 372 -2.61 -17.69 -5.58
CA SER A 372 -3.20 -19.04 -5.65
C SER A 372 -2.88 -19.79 -4.36
N LEU A 373 -3.90 -20.19 -3.62
CA LEU A 373 -3.79 -20.96 -2.38
C LEU A 373 -3.88 -22.48 -2.67
N ASP A 374 -3.27 -23.33 -1.84
CA ASP A 374 -3.26 -24.81 -2.06
C ASP A 374 -4.63 -25.46 -2.06
N ASN A 375 -5.57 -24.87 -1.32
CA ASN A 375 -6.94 -25.34 -1.24
C ASN A 375 -7.73 -25.04 -2.53
N GLY A 376 -7.08 -24.49 -3.56
CA GLY A 376 -7.68 -24.16 -4.84
C GLY A 376 -8.46 -22.85 -4.83
N LYS A 377 -8.25 -22.01 -3.80
CA LYS A 377 -8.81 -20.67 -3.71
C LYS A 377 -7.89 -19.61 -4.29
N TYR A 378 -8.46 -18.47 -4.66
CA TYR A 378 -7.75 -17.39 -5.33
C TYR A 378 -8.08 -16.03 -4.71
N TYR A 379 -7.07 -15.17 -4.62
CA TYR A 379 -7.25 -13.73 -4.44
C TYR A 379 -6.61 -13.01 -5.62
N ILE A 380 -7.32 -12.02 -6.16
CA ILE A 380 -6.85 -11.19 -7.26
C ILE A 380 -7.05 -9.72 -6.88
N ASN A 381 -6.02 -8.90 -7.09
CA ASN A 381 -6.18 -7.46 -7.25
C ASN A 381 -6.04 -7.12 -8.74
N GLU A 382 -6.99 -6.38 -9.28
CA GLU A 382 -7.13 -6.18 -10.73
C GLU A 382 -6.14 -5.16 -11.28
N GLY A 383 -5.52 -4.34 -10.43
CA GLY A 383 -4.63 -3.26 -10.84
C GLY A 383 -5.41 -2.02 -11.24
N THR A 384 -5.08 -1.42 -12.40
CA THR A 384 -5.60 -0.10 -12.75
C THR A 384 -5.63 0.17 -14.25
N TRP A 385 -6.50 1.11 -14.66
CA TRP A 385 -6.57 1.66 -16.01
C TRP A 385 -6.07 3.10 -16.12
N ILE A 386 -5.63 3.73 -15.03
CA ILE A 386 -5.04 5.08 -15.06
C ILE A 386 -3.81 5.14 -15.97
N ASP A 387 -3.53 6.34 -16.49
CA ASP A 387 -2.49 6.63 -17.48
C ASP A 387 -1.06 6.48 -16.96
N HIS A 388 -0.88 6.60 -15.64
CA HIS A 388 0.43 6.58 -14.99
C HIS A 388 0.33 5.98 -13.59
N ASN A 389 0.61 4.69 -13.45
CA ASN A 389 0.71 4.07 -12.13
C ASN A 389 2.11 4.24 -11.52
N THR A 390 2.25 5.08 -10.49
CA THR A 390 3.57 5.27 -9.84
C THR A 390 3.97 4.14 -8.88
N LEU A 391 3.03 3.30 -8.46
CA LEU A 391 3.26 2.17 -7.56
C LEU A 391 3.70 0.93 -8.32
N TYR A 392 3.10 0.70 -9.50
CA TYR A 392 3.44 -0.41 -10.38
C TYR A 392 3.43 0.04 -11.86
N PRO A 393 4.50 0.72 -12.34
CA PRO A 393 4.51 1.38 -13.65
C PRO A 393 4.51 0.40 -14.84
N ASP A 394 4.82 -0.87 -14.59
CA ASP A 394 4.99 -1.87 -15.65
C ASP A 394 3.67 -2.54 -16.05
N ALA A 395 2.58 -2.33 -15.31
CA ALA A 395 1.27 -2.89 -15.65
C ALA A 395 0.13 -1.87 -15.43
N GLU A 396 -0.47 -1.49 -16.57
CA GLU A 396 -1.67 -0.66 -16.69
C GLU A 396 -2.62 -1.34 -17.67
N ARG A 397 -3.91 -0.98 -17.63
CA ARG A 397 -4.99 -1.59 -18.44
C ARG A 397 -5.15 -3.07 -18.12
N THR A 398 -5.06 -3.39 -16.84
CA THR A 398 -5.14 -4.75 -16.33
C THR A 398 -6.57 -5.15 -16.02
N PHE A 399 -6.87 -6.44 -16.10
CA PHE A 399 -8.20 -6.98 -15.85
C PHE A 399 -8.12 -8.46 -15.49
N ALA A 400 -9.01 -8.93 -14.63
CA ALA A 400 -9.12 -10.34 -14.27
C ALA A 400 -10.05 -11.09 -15.23
N VAL A 401 -9.74 -12.36 -15.49
CA VAL A 401 -10.64 -13.29 -16.20
C VAL A 401 -10.84 -14.53 -15.34
N ILE A 402 -12.08 -14.72 -14.88
CA ILE A 402 -12.49 -15.90 -14.12
C ILE A 402 -13.28 -16.83 -15.03
N THR A 403 -12.85 -18.08 -15.15
CA THR A 403 -13.55 -19.12 -15.93
C THR A 403 -14.29 -20.04 -14.97
N THR A 404 -15.61 -20.12 -15.10
CA THR A 404 -16.47 -20.95 -14.24
C THR A 404 -16.71 -22.34 -14.85
N GLY A 405 -17.12 -23.29 -14.01
CA GLY A 405 -17.42 -24.67 -14.41
C GLY A 405 -17.33 -25.62 -13.22
N GLU A 406 -17.00 -26.89 -13.47
CA GLU A 406 -16.77 -27.86 -12.38
C GLU A 406 -15.66 -27.38 -11.42
N LYS A 407 -14.63 -26.74 -11.99
CA LYS A 407 -13.56 -26.06 -11.28
C LYS A 407 -13.43 -24.62 -11.79
N THR A 408 -13.47 -23.67 -10.86
CA THR A 408 -13.25 -22.26 -11.14
C THR A 408 -11.75 -21.98 -11.22
N THR A 409 -11.33 -21.25 -12.26
CA THR A 409 -9.94 -20.83 -12.46
C THR A 409 -9.87 -19.33 -12.73
N ALA A 410 -8.83 -18.68 -12.22
CA ALA A 410 -8.62 -17.25 -12.36
C ALA A 410 -7.29 -16.97 -13.08
N GLY A 411 -7.25 -15.89 -13.86
CA GLY A 411 -6.02 -15.30 -14.38
C GLY A 411 -6.11 -13.77 -14.39
N LEU A 412 -4.95 -13.12 -14.42
CA LEU A 412 -4.82 -11.67 -14.51
C LEU A 412 -4.09 -11.30 -15.81
N TYR A 413 -4.65 -10.34 -16.53
CA TYR A 413 -4.24 -10.00 -17.89
C TYR A 413 -3.99 -8.51 -18.04
N GLN A 414 -3.18 -8.15 -19.03
CA GLN A 414 -2.91 -6.78 -19.45
C GLN A 414 -3.37 -6.56 -20.89
N TYR A 415 -4.05 -5.44 -21.15
CA TYR A 415 -4.39 -5.00 -22.50
C TYR A 415 -3.28 -4.09 -23.06
N GLU A 416 -2.63 -4.55 -24.12
CA GLU A 416 -1.48 -3.88 -24.71
C GLU A 416 -1.88 -2.77 -25.68
N GLU A 417 -0.98 -1.82 -25.92
CA GLU A 417 -1.23 -0.71 -26.85
C GLU A 417 -1.41 -1.18 -28.31
N ASP A 418 -0.89 -2.36 -28.68
CA ASP A 418 -1.13 -2.98 -29.99
C ASP A 418 -2.44 -3.80 -30.05
N GLY A 419 -3.18 -3.82 -28.95
CA GLY A 419 -4.42 -4.55 -28.75
C GLY A 419 -4.23 -6.01 -28.32
N SER A 420 -3.02 -6.54 -28.24
CA SER A 420 -2.84 -7.90 -27.72
C SER A 420 -3.22 -7.99 -26.23
N VAL A 421 -3.50 -9.21 -25.77
CA VAL A 421 -3.79 -9.51 -24.37
C VAL A 421 -2.66 -10.37 -23.84
N THR A 422 -1.93 -9.86 -22.84
CA THR A 422 -0.83 -10.56 -22.20
C THR A 422 -1.29 -11.18 -20.89
N ASP A 423 -0.99 -12.46 -20.67
CA ASP A 423 -1.18 -13.11 -19.36
C ASP A 423 -0.05 -12.67 -18.43
N ILE A 424 -0.38 -11.90 -17.40
CA ILE A 424 0.57 -11.39 -16.40
C ILE A 424 0.49 -12.16 -15.09
N THR A 425 -0.34 -13.21 -15.02
CA THR A 425 -0.61 -13.99 -13.80
C THR A 425 0.66 -14.47 -13.13
N ALA A 426 1.66 -14.93 -13.90
CA ALA A 426 2.93 -15.40 -13.36
C ALA A 426 3.87 -14.26 -12.91
N ASN A 427 3.71 -13.06 -13.48
CA ASN A 427 4.58 -11.90 -13.19
C ASN A 427 4.15 -11.20 -11.90
N VAL A 428 2.83 -11.12 -11.69
CA VAL A 428 2.19 -10.55 -10.49
C VAL A 428 1.83 -11.61 -9.46
N GLY A 429 2.04 -12.87 -9.82
CA GLY A 429 1.72 -14.03 -9.01
C GLY A 429 2.84 -14.34 -8.05
N LYS A 430 2.51 -14.50 -6.77
CA LYS A 430 3.40 -15.20 -5.84
C LYS A 430 3.29 -16.71 -6.12
N GLU A 431 4.41 -17.44 -6.06
CA GLU A 431 4.41 -18.91 -6.24
C GLU A 431 3.31 -19.53 -5.35
N LYS A 432 2.70 -20.64 -5.81
CA LYS A 432 1.77 -21.44 -4.99
C LYS A 432 2.38 -21.56 -3.60
N GLU A 433 1.76 -20.90 -2.63
CA GLU A 433 2.10 -21.16 -1.24
C GLU A 433 1.91 -22.66 -1.05
N GLU A 434 2.93 -23.39 -0.60
CA GLU A 434 2.76 -24.75 -0.09
C GLU A 434 1.75 -24.70 1.05
N PRO A 435 1.08 -25.83 1.40
CA PRO A 435 0.21 -25.82 2.56
C PRO A 435 1.14 -25.50 3.71
N THR A 436 1.05 -24.27 4.22
CA THR A 436 1.81 -23.85 5.38
C THR A 436 1.16 -24.56 6.54
N ALA A 437 1.51 -25.84 6.69
CA ALA A 437 1.63 -26.50 7.97
C ALA A 437 2.81 -25.86 8.71
N ALA A 438 2.59 -24.59 9.04
CA ALA A 438 3.26 -23.70 9.95
C ALA A 438 2.89 -22.30 9.45
N GLU A 439 1.84 -21.71 10.04
CA GLU A 439 2.01 -20.37 10.63
C GLU A 439 3.48 -20.25 11.05
N SER A 440 4.18 -19.14 10.76
CA SER A 440 5.48 -18.85 11.41
C SER A 440 5.41 -19.46 12.80
N SER A 441 6.24 -20.46 13.10
CA SER A 441 6.02 -21.32 14.28
C SER A 441 6.12 -20.54 15.60
N PHE A 442 6.39 -19.23 15.46
CA PHE A 442 6.52 -18.20 16.46
C PHE A 442 5.60 -16.98 16.19
N ALA A 443 4.61 -17.04 15.30
CA ALA A 443 3.60 -16.00 15.11
C ALA A 443 2.75 -15.76 16.37
N LYS A 444 2.68 -16.79 17.23
CA LYS A 444 2.09 -16.74 18.57
C LYS A 444 3.11 -16.33 19.65
N ALA A 445 4.37 -16.08 19.28
CA ALA A 445 5.39 -15.69 20.23
C ALA A 445 5.12 -14.26 20.72
N SER A 446 4.98 -14.12 22.04
CA SER A 446 4.77 -12.83 22.70
C SER A 446 6.07 -12.38 23.34
N PHE A 447 6.40 -11.10 23.25
CA PHE A 447 7.60 -10.54 23.85
C PHE A 447 7.21 -9.57 24.96
N ASP A 448 7.70 -9.82 26.16
CA ASP A 448 7.41 -9.02 27.34
C ASP A 448 8.69 -8.40 27.89
N THR A 449 8.73 -7.07 27.94
CA THR A 449 9.89 -6.34 28.47
C THR A 449 9.75 -6.20 29.97
N LYS A 450 10.65 -6.86 30.70
CA LYS A 450 10.72 -6.82 32.17
C LYS A 450 11.71 -5.75 32.63
N ALA A 451 11.26 -4.89 33.54
CA ALA A 451 12.13 -4.00 34.29
C ALA A 451 12.60 -4.68 35.58
N LEU A 452 13.90 -4.60 35.90
CA LEU A 452 14.39 -5.04 37.21
C LEU A 452 14.21 -3.88 38.21
N ALA A 453 13.32 -4.04 39.19
CA ALA A 453 13.15 -3.06 40.25
C ALA A 453 14.32 -3.12 41.24
N ASN A 454 14.86 -1.95 41.58
CA ASN A 454 15.92 -1.72 42.59
C ASN A 454 17.32 -2.27 42.26
N TYR A 455 18.05 -1.51 41.45
CA TYR A 455 19.51 -1.46 41.53
C TYR A 455 19.97 -0.02 41.28
N GLY A 456 20.52 0.66 42.31
CA GLY A 456 21.15 1.99 42.16
C GLY A 456 20.41 3.14 42.84
N ASP A 457 19.25 3.54 42.32
CA ASP A 457 18.30 4.50 42.93
C ASP A 457 16.98 4.50 42.12
N ALA A 458 16.03 5.38 42.48
CA ALA A 458 14.69 5.46 41.88
C ALA A 458 14.65 5.83 40.38
N SER A 459 15.79 6.08 39.73
CA SER A 459 15.89 6.53 38.34
C SER A 459 16.60 5.56 37.38
N THR A 460 17.11 4.41 37.87
CA THR A 460 17.88 3.45 37.04
C THR A 460 17.03 2.24 36.63
N GLN A 461 16.95 1.93 35.32
CA GLN A 461 16.14 0.83 34.77
C GLN A 461 16.97 -0.10 33.86
N ALA A 462 17.52 -1.18 34.42
CA ALA A 462 17.98 -2.29 33.59
C ALA A 462 16.76 -3.11 33.12
N ARG A 463 16.55 -3.19 31.80
CA ARG A 463 15.44 -3.94 31.19
C ARG A 463 15.96 -5.21 30.51
N TYR A 464 15.15 -6.26 30.53
CA TYR A 464 15.40 -7.50 29.78
C TYR A 464 14.11 -8.01 29.16
N VAL A 465 14.19 -8.94 28.21
CA VAL A 465 13.03 -9.45 27.48
C VAL A 465 12.79 -10.91 27.82
N GLU A 466 11.51 -11.27 27.97
CA GLU A 466 11.04 -12.65 28.06
C GLU A 466 10.16 -12.96 26.83
N VAL A 467 10.39 -14.11 26.23
CA VAL A 467 9.61 -14.67 25.11
C VAL A 467 8.63 -15.69 25.67
N GLY A 468 7.37 -15.60 25.25
CA GLY A 468 6.30 -16.54 25.52
C GLY A 468 5.75 -17.13 24.22
N GLY A 469 4.96 -18.21 24.29
CA GLY A 469 4.21 -18.72 23.13
C GLY A 469 5.00 -19.60 22.16
N LEU A 470 6.18 -20.11 22.53
CA LEU A 470 7.02 -20.96 21.66
C LEU A 470 6.58 -22.43 21.56
N GLY A 471 5.57 -22.85 22.33
CA GLY A 471 5.05 -24.23 22.30
C GLY A 471 5.95 -25.30 22.95
N ASN A 472 7.16 -24.94 23.41
CA ASN A 472 8.05 -25.82 24.17
C ASN A 472 8.67 -25.06 25.37
N ASP A 473 8.28 -25.45 26.58
CA ASP A 473 8.66 -24.76 27.83
C ASP A 473 10.16 -24.85 28.15
N GLU A 474 10.85 -25.93 27.76
CA GLU A 474 12.29 -26.09 28.02
C GLU A 474 13.11 -25.17 27.13
N ILE A 475 12.78 -25.10 25.83
CA ILE A 475 13.40 -24.18 24.87
C ILE A 475 13.14 -22.73 25.29
N GLN A 476 11.91 -22.41 25.66
CA GLN A 476 11.53 -21.07 26.10
C GLN A 476 12.28 -20.65 27.37
N ALA A 477 12.37 -21.52 28.37
CA ALA A 477 13.11 -21.24 29.60
C ALA A 477 14.61 -21.00 29.32
N LYS A 478 15.19 -21.80 28.42
CA LYS A 478 16.60 -21.67 28.00
C LYS A 478 16.86 -20.36 27.26
N LEU A 479 16.00 -20.02 26.30
CA LEU A 479 16.05 -18.76 25.56
C LEU A 479 15.95 -17.56 26.51
N ASN A 480 14.95 -17.55 27.40
CA ASN A 480 14.73 -16.45 28.35
C ASN A 480 15.89 -16.29 29.32
N LYS A 481 16.53 -17.39 29.74
CA LYS A 481 17.76 -17.31 30.54
C LYS A 481 18.90 -16.65 29.76
N GLY A 482 19.07 -17.03 28.48
CA GLY A 482 20.08 -16.46 27.58
C GLY A 482 19.87 -14.97 27.33
N LEU A 483 18.65 -14.56 26.97
CA LEU A 483 18.24 -13.17 26.76
C LEU A 483 18.46 -12.33 28.01
N LYS A 484 18.01 -12.81 29.18
CA LYS A 484 18.23 -12.12 30.46
C LYS A 484 19.71 -11.95 30.77
N THR A 485 20.51 -12.99 30.56
CA THR A 485 21.96 -12.95 30.79
C THR A 485 22.62 -11.93 29.86
N PHE A 486 22.25 -11.94 28.58
CA PHE A 486 22.77 -11.02 27.59
C PHE A 486 22.43 -9.57 27.92
N CYS A 487 21.16 -9.25 28.20
CA CYS A 487 20.71 -7.89 28.50
C CYS A 487 21.38 -7.34 29.78
N LEU A 488 21.52 -8.18 30.81
CA LEU A 488 22.03 -7.72 32.11
C LEU A 488 23.57 -7.79 32.23
N ALA A 489 24.28 -8.38 31.27
CA ALA A 489 25.73 -8.50 31.31
C ALA A 489 26.48 -7.19 31.62
N PRO A 490 26.14 -6.00 31.07
CA PRO A 490 26.85 -4.75 31.35
C PRO A 490 26.81 -4.37 32.84
N THR A 491 25.74 -4.76 33.54
CA THR A 491 25.59 -4.49 34.97
C THR A 491 26.47 -5.40 35.84
N SER A 492 26.81 -6.60 35.35
CA SER A 492 27.61 -7.58 36.09
C SER A 492 29.11 -7.31 36.06
N SER A 493 29.56 -6.51 35.09
CA SER A 493 30.96 -6.11 34.87
C SER A 493 31.18 -4.61 35.11
N ALA A 494 30.21 -3.91 35.69
CA ALA A 494 30.23 -2.47 35.88
C ALA A 494 31.39 -2.02 36.80
N GLU A 495 32.05 -0.92 36.43
CA GLU A 495 32.93 -0.21 37.36
C GLU A 495 32.14 0.28 38.58
N LYS A 496 32.84 0.42 39.71
CA LYS A 496 32.22 0.90 40.95
C LYS A 496 31.63 2.30 40.72
N ASP A 497 30.38 2.49 41.12
CA ASP A 497 29.64 3.77 41.02
C ASP A 497 29.27 4.19 39.58
N THR A 498 29.13 3.24 38.65
CA THR A 498 28.57 3.45 37.30
C THR A 498 27.16 2.88 37.16
N THR A 499 26.19 3.69 36.72
CA THR A 499 24.81 3.24 36.43
C THR A 499 24.60 3.03 34.93
N TYR A 500 23.76 2.06 34.57
CA TYR A 500 23.46 1.73 33.17
C TYR A 500 21.95 1.88 32.90
N ASP A 501 21.60 2.61 31.84
CA ASP A 501 20.29 2.47 31.19
C ASP A 501 20.45 1.48 30.03
N ILE A 502 19.65 0.41 30.05
CA ILE A 502 19.73 -0.68 29.09
C ILE A 502 18.38 -0.82 28.40
N ARG A 503 18.36 -0.55 27.09
CA ARG A 503 17.17 -0.69 26.25
C ARG A 503 17.35 -1.85 25.27
N PRO A 504 16.80 -3.05 25.56
CA PRO A 504 16.78 -4.14 24.60
C PRO A 504 15.78 -3.84 23.46
N VAL A 505 16.17 -4.19 22.24
CA VAL A 505 15.31 -4.23 21.06
C VAL A 505 15.59 -5.55 20.34
N PHE A 506 14.56 -6.17 19.80
CA PHE A 506 14.65 -7.50 19.20
C PHE A 506 13.85 -7.54 17.90
N GLU A 507 14.27 -8.43 17.01
CA GLU A 507 13.65 -8.66 15.72
C GLU A 507 13.69 -10.16 15.42
N VAL A 508 12.55 -10.73 15.02
CA VAL A 508 12.52 -12.10 14.49
C VAL A 508 12.90 -12.02 13.02
N VAL A 509 13.96 -12.72 12.66
CA VAL A 509 14.55 -12.69 11.33
C VAL A 509 14.31 -14.05 10.69
N GLY A 510 13.72 -14.07 9.49
CA GLY A 510 13.38 -15.25 8.67
C GLY A 510 13.72 -16.64 9.23
N GLY A 511 12.70 -17.48 9.44
CA GLY A 511 12.86 -18.82 9.99
C GLY A 511 12.80 -18.82 11.53
N ASP A 512 13.85 -19.29 12.19
CA ASP A 512 13.92 -19.42 13.66
C ASP A 512 14.95 -18.49 14.32
N LEU A 513 15.43 -17.45 13.64
CA LEU A 513 16.48 -16.59 14.18
C LEU A 513 15.88 -15.38 14.90
N LEU A 514 16.33 -15.12 16.11
CA LEU A 514 15.99 -13.93 16.89
C LEU A 514 17.24 -13.04 17.03
N SER A 515 17.18 -11.86 16.43
CA SER A 515 18.20 -10.82 16.58
C SER A 515 17.87 -9.94 17.77
N ILE A 516 18.79 -9.76 18.71
CA ILE A 516 18.64 -8.82 19.83
C ILE A 516 19.80 -7.85 19.89
N ARG A 517 19.48 -6.59 20.21
CA ARG A 517 20.43 -5.52 20.50
C ARG A 517 20.08 -4.84 21.81
N THR A 518 21.08 -4.33 22.51
CA THR A 518 20.87 -3.41 23.64
C THR A 518 21.56 -2.09 23.34
N TYR A 519 20.81 -1.00 23.41
CA TYR A 519 21.37 0.34 23.51
C TYR A 519 21.65 0.61 24.99
N ASN A 520 22.92 0.80 25.32
CA ASN A 520 23.38 0.97 26.69
C ASN A 520 23.93 2.38 26.87
N THR A 521 23.43 3.10 27.87
CA THR A 521 23.98 4.39 28.28
C THR A 521 24.58 4.26 29.68
N ALA A 522 25.89 4.42 29.78
CA ALA A 522 26.64 4.31 31.02
C ALA A 522 26.89 5.70 31.63
N TYR A 523 26.50 5.88 32.89
CA TYR A 523 26.71 7.09 33.66
C TYR A 523 27.71 6.80 34.79
N ALA A 524 28.97 7.14 34.55
CA ALA A 524 30.02 7.01 35.57
C ALA A 524 30.03 8.23 36.49
N ALA A 525 30.12 8.01 37.79
CA ALA A 525 30.20 9.10 38.77
C ALA A 525 31.40 10.04 38.48
N GLY A 526 31.11 11.33 38.26
CA GLY A 526 32.12 12.34 37.95
C GLY A 526 32.50 12.48 36.47
N ALA A 527 31.90 11.68 35.57
CA ALA A 527 32.04 11.89 34.13
C ALA A 527 31.26 13.15 33.68
N ALA A 528 31.80 13.86 32.68
CA ALA A 528 31.17 15.06 32.13
C ALA A 528 29.93 14.76 31.28
N TYR A 529 29.84 13.54 30.75
CA TYR A 529 28.78 13.05 29.88
C TYR A 529 28.67 11.52 29.99
N PRO A 530 27.48 10.95 29.72
CA PRO A 530 27.32 9.50 29.64
C PRO A 530 27.96 8.93 28.36
N VAL A 531 28.27 7.64 28.35
CA VAL A 531 28.82 6.96 27.17
C VAL A 531 27.82 5.93 26.65
N ASN A 532 27.54 5.97 25.35
CA ASN A 532 26.62 5.05 24.69
C ASN A 532 27.35 3.90 24.01
N SER A 533 26.75 2.70 24.02
CA SER A 533 27.26 1.54 23.31
C SER A 533 26.13 0.63 22.83
N ILE A 534 26.38 -0.09 21.74
CA ILE A 534 25.52 -1.17 21.26
C ILE A 534 26.17 -2.51 21.61
N ARG A 535 25.35 -3.46 22.06
CA ARG A 535 25.71 -4.88 22.10
C ARG A 535 24.67 -5.67 21.36
N THR A 536 25.07 -6.71 20.64
CA THR A 536 24.16 -7.55 19.86
C THR A 536 24.40 -9.02 20.14
N GLN A 537 23.36 -9.83 19.89
CA GLN A 537 23.42 -11.28 19.96
C GLN A 537 22.32 -11.86 19.07
N LEU A 538 22.59 -13.00 18.46
CA LEU A 538 21.57 -13.82 17.81
C LEU A 538 21.20 -15.02 18.69
N PHE A 539 19.94 -15.43 18.65
CA PHE A 539 19.44 -16.64 19.31
C PHE A 539 18.63 -17.48 18.34
N SER A 540 18.66 -18.80 18.50
CA SER A 540 17.73 -19.69 17.79
C SER A 540 16.47 -19.91 18.62
N LEU A 541 15.31 -19.65 18.02
CA LEU A 541 13.99 -19.86 18.59
C LEU A 541 13.63 -21.36 18.69
N THR A 542 14.26 -22.23 17.89
CA THR A 542 14.04 -23.69 17.95
C THR A 542 14.90 -24.39 19.00
N THR A 543 16.05 -23.83 19.38
CA THR A 543 16.97 -24.46 20.35
C THR A 543 17.10 -23.69 21.67
N GLY A 544 16.73 -22.41 21.66
CA GLY A 544 16.93 -21.46 22.75
C GLY A 544 18.39 -21.12 23.02
N GLU A 545 19.31 -21.49 22.11
CA GLU A 545 20.75 -21.26 22.25
C GLU A 545 21.19 -19.93 21.66
N GLN A 546 22.29 -19.39 22.20
CA GLN A 546 23.01 -18.30 21.55
C GLN A 546 23.61 -18.81 20.26
N ASP A 547 23.41 -18.04 19.20
CA ASP A 547 24.02 -18.29 17.91
C ASP A 547 25.31 -17.47 17.81
N ALA A 548 26.45 -18.17 17.68
CA ALA A 548 27.78 -17.56 17.63
C ALA A 548 28.13 -17.01 16.24
N ALA A 549 27.12 -16.66 15.43
CA ALA A 549 27.31 -16.19 14.08
C ALA A 549 28.18 -14.93 14.03
N ASN A 550 29.06 -14.91 13.04
CA ASN A 550 29.80 -13.73 12.64
C ASN A 550 29.10 -13.09 11.43
N LEU A 551 29.21 -11.77 11.26
CA LEU A 551 28.73 -11.06 10.07
C LEU A 551 29.20 -11.74 8.78
N TRP A 552 30.42 -12.26 8.78
CA TRP A 552 31.02 -12.94 7.63
C TRP A 552 30.42 -14.33 7.34
N ASP A 553 29.58 -14.87 8.22
CA ASP A 553 28.76 -16.05 7.93
C ASP A 553 27.55 -15.69 7.04
N PHE A 554 27.17 -14.40 7.00
CA PHE A 554 26.07 -13.87 6.20
C PHE A 554 26.56 -13.17 4.93
N ILE A 555 27.80 -12.67 4.91
CA ILE A 555 28.40 -11.95 3.77
C ILE A 555 29.66 -12.66 3.30
N LYS A 556 29.64 -13.17 2.05
CA LYS A 556 30.77 -13.90 1.45
C LYS A 556 31.78 -13.00 0.75
N ASP A 557 31.36 -11.86 0.20
CA ASP A 557 32.22 -10.94 -0.55
C ASP A 557 32.45 -9.63 0.21
N LYS A 558 33.51 -9.62 1.03
CA LYS A 558 33.90 -8.44 1.83
C LYS A 558 34.36 -7.28 0.96
N GLY A 559 34.97 -7.55 -0.20
CA GLY A 559 35.52 -6.53 -1.09
C GLY A 559 34.40 -5.73 -1.75
N THR A 560 33.38 -6.41 -2.26
CA THR A 560 32.21 -5.77 -2.82
C THR A 560 31.39 -5.04 -1.74
N LEU A 561 31.21 -5.61 -0.55
CA LEU A 561 30.56 -4.89 0.57
C LEU A 561 31.30 -3.60 0.93
N ARG A 562 32.64 -3.64 0.99
CA ARG A 562 33.48 -2.45 1.23
C ARG A 562 33.25 -1.37 0.18
N GLN A 563 33.13 -1.76 -1.09
CA GLN A 563 32.85 -0.80 -2.15
C GLN A 563 31.46 -0.19 -2.02
N LEU A 564 30.44 -1.00 -1.69
CA LEU A 564 29.07 -0.50 -1.47
C LEU A 564 29.01 0.51 -0.32
N ILE A 565 29.76 0.28 0.76
CA ILE A 565 29.93 1.24 1.87
C ILE A 565 30.58 2.54 1.36
N LEU A 566 31.68 2.45 0.62
CA LEU A 566 32.38 3.63 0.10
C LEU A 566 31.57 4.43 -0.93
N ASP A 567 30.62 3.78 -1.62
CA ASP A 567 29.69 4.41 -2.55
C ASP A 567 28.59 5.23 -1.85
N ARG A 568 28.51 5.19 -0.51
CA ARG A 568 27.59 5.97 0.35
C ARG A 568 26.10 5.81 0.02
N LYS A 569 25.71 4.63 -0.43
CA LYS A 569 24.32 4.32 -0.83
C LYS A 569 23.41 3.90 0.32
N PHE A 570 23.97 3.74 1.51
CA PHE A 570 23.26 3.25 2.70
C PHE A 570 22.78 4.41 3.59
N GLY A 571 21.91 4.11 4.55
CA GLY A 571 21.53 5.09 5.55
C GLY A 571 22.62 5.20 6.63
N PHE A 572 22.71 6.37 7.26
CA PHE A 572 23.72 6.69 8.27
C PHE A 572 23.11 7.50 9.40
N ALA A 573 23.29 7.03 10.64
CA ALA A 573 22.84 7.68 11.86
C ALA A 573 23.95 7.66 12.93
N PRO A 574 24.47 8.81 13.40
CA PRO A 574 25.32 8.87 14.57
C PRO A 574 24.50 8.81 15.86
N ALA A 575 25.03 8.19 16.90
CA ALA A 575 24.45 8.29 18.24
C ALA A 575 24.59 9.73 18.78
N VAL A 576 23.58 10.27 19.46
CA VAL A 576 23.66 11.55 20.25
C VAL A 576 23.73 12.84 19.40
N VAL A 577 23.53 12.80 18.09
CA VAL A 577 23.47 14.04 17.26
C VAL A 577 22.10 14.20 16.61
N ASP A 578 21.39 15.27 16.99
CA ASP A 578 20.12 15.68 16.36
C ASP A 578 20.40 16.69 15.22
N GLY A 579 19.91 16.43 14.01
CA GLY A 579 19.99 17.33 12.84
C GLY A 579 20.85 16.81 11.67
N GLU A 580 20.87 17.56 10.55
CA GLU A 580 21.71 17.22 9.38
C GLU A 580 23.21 17.39 9.69
N LEU A 581 23.99 16.37 9.35
CA LEU A 581 25.43 16.34 9.58
C LEU A 581 26.18 16.99 8.41
N PRO A 582 27.31 17.66 8.65
CA PRO A 582 28.18 18.12 7.58
C PRO A 582 28.60 16.96 6.67
N GLU A 583 28.53 17.15 5.35
CA GLU A 583 28.90 16.12 4.36
C GLU A 583 30.35 15.61 4.53
N GLU A 584 31.24 16.44 5.08
CA GLU A 584 32.61 16.05 5.42
C GLU A 584 32.66 15.02 6.56
N LEU A 585 31.78 15.13 7.55
CA LEU A 585 31.67 14.17 8.66
C LEU A 585 31.07 12.84 8.15
N LYS A 586 30.03 12.92 7.33
CA LYS A 586 29.42 11.75 6.68
C LYS A 586 30.44 11.01 5.81
N ALA A 587 31.22 11.74 5.01
CA ALA A 587 32.33 11.18 4.23
C ALA A 587 33.36 10.44 5.09
N ALA A 588 33.76 11.04 6.21
CA ALA A 588 34.71 10.45 7.14
C ALA A 588 34.14 9.19 7.81
N ALA A 589 32.85 9.19 8.17
CA ALA A 589 32.18 8.06 8.79
C ALA A 589 32.15 6.83 7.88
N TYR A 590 31.76 6.98 6.61
CA TYR A 590 31.78 5.91 5.62
C TYR A 590 33.18 5.33 5.38
N LYS A 591 34.20 6.21 5.34
CA LYS A 591 35.60 5.78 5.21
C LYS A 591 36.04 4.98 6.44
N LYS A 592 35.73 5.47 7.65
CA LYS A 592 36.08 4.80 8.90
C LYS A 592 35.39 3.45 9.04
N LEU A 593 34.12 3.33 8.63
CA LEU A 593 33.41 2.05 8.59
C LEU A 593 34.14 1.04 7.68
N ALA A 594 34.50 1.46 6.47
CA ALA A 594 35.21 0.62 5.51
C ALA A 594 36.59 0.15 6.03
N GLU A 595 37.32 1.01 6.76
CA GLU A 595 38.58 0.67 7.43
C GLU A 595 38.36 -0.27 8.63
N SER A 596 37.25 -0.10 9.36
CA SER A 596 36.92 -0.91 10.54
C SER A 596 36.60 -2.37 10.17
N MET A 597 36.19 -2.66 8.93
CA MET A 597 35.92 -4.02 8.46
C MET A 597 37.11 -4.99 8.58
N ASP A 598 38.33 -4.46 8.62
CA ASP A 598 39.56 -5.26 8.76
C ASP A 598 39.93 -5.55 10.22
N THR A 599 39.18 -5.00 11.19
CA THR A 599 39.38 -5.28 12.61
C THR A 599 38.77 -6.63 13.00
N PRO A 600 39.39 -7.38 13.93
CA PRO A 600 38.84 -8.64 14.42
C PRO A 600 37.42 -8.53 15.01
N GLU A 601 37.09 -7.38 15.58
CA GLU A 601 35.85 -7.15 16.34
C GLU A 601 34.65 -6.83 15.45
N PHE A 602 34.87 -6.27 14.26
CA PHE A 602 33.80 -5.81 13.36
C PHE A 602 32.82 -6.93 12.96
N GLY A 603 33.31 -8.17 12.88
CA GLY A 603 32.45 -9.32 12.57
C GLY A 603 31.37 -9.59 13.64
N ALA A 604 31.49 -9.02 14.84
CA ALA A 604 30.48 -9.07 15.89
C ALA A 604 29.64 -7.77 15.97
N GLN A 605 29.98 -6.74 15.20
CA GLN A 605 29.30 -5.43 15.21
C GLN A 605 28.18 -5.37 14.18
N PHE A 606 27.22 -6.29 14.30
CA PHE A 606 26.04 -6.31 13.46
C PHE A 606 24.79 -6.76 14.21
N TYR A 607 23.64 -6.38 13.66
CA TYR A 607 22.36 -6.99 14.00
C TYR A 607 21.37 -6.85 12.85
N PHE A 608 20.37 -7.71 12.81
CA PHE A 608 19.20 -7.52 11.96
C PHE A 608 18.18 -6.66 12.70
N GLY A 609 17.73 -5.59 12.05
CA GLY A 609 16.75 -4.65 12.56
C GLY A 609 15.48 -4.64 11.71
N ASP A 610 14.52 -3.88 12.22
CA ASP A 610 13.16 -3.75 11.71
C ASP A 610 13.14 -3.45 10.19
N GLY A 611 12.13 -3.96 9.49
CA GLY A 611 11.93 -3.68 8.06
C GLY A 611 12.98 -4.32 7.15
N GLY A 612 13.57 -5.45 7.56
CA GLY A 612 14.51 -6.21 6.73
C GLY A 612 15.86 -5.52 6.56
N ARG A 613 16.37 -4.90 7.63
CA ARG A 613 17.64 -4.16 7.63
C ARG A 613 18.75 -4.96 8.31
N LEU A 614 19.95 -4.89 7.75
CA LEU A 614 21.19 -5.29 8.40
C LEU A 614 21.88 -4.01 8.86
N ASN A 615 22.09 -3.88 10.15
CA ASN A 615 22.76 -2.74 10.74
C ASN A 615 24.18 -3.14 11.13
N VAL A 616 25.14 -2.27 10.82
CA VAL A 616 26.54 -2.38 11.24
C VAL A 616 26.98 -1.04 11.83
N TRP A 617 27.97 -1.04 12.70
CA TRP A 617 28.49 0.20 13.27
C TRP A 617 30.00 0.18 13.45
N CYS A 618 30.58 1.36 13.61
CA CYS A 618 31.94 1.55 14.10
C CYS A 618 31.97 2.62 15.20
N ASP A 619 33.08 2.68 15.94
CA ASP A 619 33.24 3.69 17.00
C ASP A 619 33.28 5.10 16.39
N GLY A 620 32.66 6.06 17.06
CA GLY A 620 32.77 7.46 16.67
C GLY A 620 34.16 8.02 16.99
N ASP A 621 34.45 9.23 16.51
CA ASP A 621 35.75 9.86 16.79
C ASP A 621 35.84 10.41 18.21
N ASN A 622 34.72 10.91 18.74
CA ASN A 622 34.59 11.39 20.11
C ASN A 622 33.10 11.55 20.45
N HIS A 623 32.80 11.74 21.73
CA HIS A 623 31.43 11.89 22.22
C HIS A 623 30.62 13.01 21.52
N ALA A 624 31.27 14.10 21.11
CA ALA A 624 30.59 15.24 20.47
C ALA A 624 30.17 14.96 19.01
N THR A 625 30.77 13.97 18.37
CA THR A 625 30.39 13.50 17.02
C THR A 625 29.63 12.17 17.07
N GLY A 626 29.27 11.72 18.27
CA GLY A 626 28.59 10.48 18.58
C GLY A 626 29.53 9.38 19.06
N ASP A 627 29.10 8.62 20.07
CA ASP A 627 29.91 7.52 20.64
C ASP A 627 30.13 6.38 19.65
N TYR A 628 29.16 6.15 18.76
CA TYR A 628 29.26 5.23 17.64
C TYR A 628 28.49 5.76 16.42
N TRP A 629 28.83 5.22 15.27
CA TRP A 629 28.28 5.55 13.96
C TRP A 629 27.62 4.31 13.36
N GLU A 630 26.30 4.37 13.22
CA GLU A 630 25.46 3.27 12.79
C GLU A 630 25.03 3.44 11.34
N PHE A 631 25.02 2.33 10.60
CA PHE A 631 24.73 2.29 9.18
C PHE A 631 23.70 1.20 8.92
N ASP A 632 22.59 1.58 8.29
CA ASP A 632 21.50 0.68 7.94
C ASP A 632 21.58 0.28 6.47
N ILE A 633 21.53 -1.04 6.24
CA ILE A 633 21.66 -1.63 4.91
C ILE A 633 20.42 -2.48 4.64
N PRO A 634 19.63 -2.20 3.58
CA PRO A 634 18.59 -3.12 3.14
C PRO A 634 19.18 -4.51 2.89
N VAL A 635 18.64 -5.54 3.55
CA VAL A 635 19.13 -6.93 3.38
C VAL A 635 19.00 -7.38 1.93
N THR A 636 17.99 -6.91 1.21
CA THR A 636 17.78 -7.17 -0.23
C THR A 636 18.91 -6.67 -1.11
N ASP A 637 19.55 -5.55 -0.75
CA ASP A 637 20.66 -4.95 -1.51
C ASP A 637 21.96 -5.77 -1.36
N LEU A 638 21.99 -6.69 -0.38
CA LEU A 638 23.12 -7.57 -0.13
C LEU A 638 23.06 -8.87 -0.93
N ALA A 639 22.05 -9.10 -1.77
CA ALA A 639 21.88 -10.34 -2.55
C ALA A 639 23.14 -10.71 -3.36
N GLY A 640 23.82 -9.73 -3.95
CA GLY A 640 25.06 -9.95 -4.72
C GLY A 640 26.26 -10.38 -3.87
N VAL A 641 26.24 -10.10 -2.56
CA VAL A 641 27.35 -10.39 -1.62
C VAL A 641 26.97 -11.40 -0.53
N ALA A 642 25.74 -11.90 -0.54
CA ALA A 642 25.17 -12.79 0.46
C ALA A 642 25.80 -14.19 0.44
N ALA A 643 26.11 -14.70 1.62
CA ALA A 643 26.40 -16.11 1.87
C ALA A 643 25.10 -16.91 2.01
N ASP A 644 25.19 -18.24 1.97
CA ASP A 644 24.04 -19.16 1.98
C ASP A 644 23.12 -18.97 3.19
N ARG A 645 23.66 -18.45 4.30
CA ARG A 645 22.91 -18.21 5.53
C ARG A 645 22.05 -16.94 5.46
N LEU A 646 22.39 -15.99 4.59
CA LEU A 646 21.63 -14.76 4.37
C LEU A 646 20.59 -14.90 3.25
N LEU A 647 20.83 -15.80 2.29
CA LEU A 647 19.94 -16.00 1.15
C LEU A 647 18.49 -16.32 1.55
N PRO A 648 18.20 -17.24 2.49
CA PRO A 648 16.81 -17.50 2.92
C PRO A 648 16.13 -16.28 3.55
N ILE A 649 16.90 -15.43 4.24
CA ILE A 649 16.39 -14.20 4.85
C ILE A 649 16.07 -13.18 3.76
N ILE A 650 16.94 -13.03 2.77
CA ILE A 650 16.71 -12.19 1.58
C ILE A 650 15.49 -12.65 0.82
N ASP A 651 15.36 -13.96 0.60
CA ASP A 651 14.25 -14.54 -0.14
C ASP A 651 12.92 -14.36 0.62
N ALA A 652 12.92 -14.52 1.95
CA ALA A 652 11.76 -14.23 2.78
C ALA A 652 11.37 -12.73 2.74
N LEU A 653 12.34 -11.82 2.80
CA LEU A 653 12.08 -10.38 2.75
C LEU A 653 11.64 -9.90 1.36
N LYS A 654 12.19 -10.48 0.28
CA LYS A 654 11.70 -10.23 -1.09
C LYS A 654 10.26 -10.72 -1.27
N LYS A 655 9.86 -11.78 -0.58
CA LYS A 655 8.46 -12.27 -0.59
C LYS A 655 7.50 -11.36 0.21
N LEU A 656 8.04 -10.60 1.17
CA LEU A 656 7.30 -9.62 1.99
C LEU A 656 7.28 -8.21 1.39
N GLY A 657 8.27 -7.84 0.57
CA GLY A 657 8.36 -6.56 -0.14
C GLY A 657 7.95 -6.59 -1.62
N ASN A 658 7.63 -7.77 -2.14
CA ASN A 658 6.91 -7.97 -3.41
C ASN A 658 5.43 -8.14 -3.13
#